data_AF-A0ABD5NCU2-F1
#
_entry.id   AF-A0ABD5NCU2-F1
#
_cell.length_a   1.000
_cell.length_b   1.000
_cell.length_c   1.000
_cell.angle_alpha   90.00
_cell.angle_beta   90.00
_cell.angle_gamma   90.00
#
_symmetry.space_group_name_H-M   'P 1'
#
loop_
_entity.id
_entity.type
_entity.pdbx_description
1 polymer ?
#
loop_
_entity_poly.entity_id
_entity_poly.type
_entity_poly.pdbx_seq_one_letter_code
_entity_poly.pdbx_strand_id
1 'polypeptide(L)'
;MNVEFAPLADPPGIRIRDPIENAQFELYTDAVVDPKPADPDQFVFPVDAAVTVDVAELEVPQLADVILRTDDGSLVGESTNQQRVEYPPKWYSLNIDIGAMKLQAVVDGAVSIRRSETSTHVEFPSATAVSLGARSLHESPAGTITVGDGIEDAMRAVSYAGSALKTTSCERSFPTLRGHPPLVERGDAFRVPDGITKPETDVTIEIPRDYGDLYRVSSLAYYLGADVVPGDGRTLVAGDFRYDLDTDRGFESEVNTLLKHVFFLDCVTRTEGLYPVTLAERDAVADDLTFDPAALYDASLADQLRAYLDVPYEVTEPHWPRWKLTADFAPEPEHVESVPFVANELGAVRIPSPDEEPTVHAEPDELAAFYRSAESLARSATDADAVGDEVVKPRETAAIEHAWIGAGFPLGASKTDIESYRRRLDRPTREREHIGIDVVCNEPEMSQEDIVAEFYGTRDLFEFDIDVHYELSGEELAEVLQSDTDFLHYIGHVDDDGFQCSDGMFDARTLSEVNVDAFLLNACRSYEQGEALVERGSLGGIVTLANVSNDPAVRIGRALSRLLNSGFTLQAGLSVARNVTLFGNQYITIGDGTLQLVQHATGTPISTELERVDGEYELSIHGYPTSRSSIGSLLTPNVAENTVRYLNSGLADTFRLSTTELREFFNRGVVPVMMDGELVWSDELLEGLLD
;
A
#
# COMPACT_ATOMS: atom_id res chain seq x y z
N MET A 1 -3.05 -8.20 20.74
CA MET A 1 -3.99 -7.27 21.43
C MET A 1 -5.29 -7.27 20.64
N ASN A 2 -6.45 -7.29 21.30
CA ASN A 2 -7.75 -7.46 20.63
C ASN A 2 -8.65 -6.26 20.90
N VAL A 3 -9.66 -6.07 20.04
CA VAL A 3 -10.70 -5.05 20.23
C VAL A 3 -11.43 -5.25 21.56
N GLU A 4 -11.69 -4.16 22.27
CA GLU A 4 -12.33 -4.16 23.59
C GLU A 4 -13.72 -3.51 23.53
N PHE A 5 -14.69 -4.10 24.23
CA PHE A 5 -16.03 -3.56 24.40
C PHE A 5 -16.25 -3.17 25.87
N ALA A 6 -16.69 -1.95 26.13
CA ALA A 6 -16.97 -1.46 27.47
C ALA A 6 -18.33 -0.73 27.54
N PRO A 7 -19.12 -0.92 28.60
CA PRO A 7 -20.41 -0.24 28.74
C PRO A 7 -20.24 1.27 29.00
N LEU A 8 -21.17 2.06 28.47
CA LEU A 8 -21.34 3.49 28.73
C LEU A 8 -22.64 3.76 29.48
N ALA A 9 -22.60 4.72 30.41
CA ALA A 9 -23.73 5.04 31.27
C ALA A 9 -24.39 6.39 30.96
N ASP A 10 -23.65 7.36 30.42
CA ASP A 10 -24.14 8.71 30.13
C ASP A 10 -23.41 9.32 28.91
N PRO A 11 -24.04 9.32 27.71
CA PRO A 11 -25.28 8.61 27.40
C PRO A 11 -25.11 7.07 27.46
N PRO A 12 -26.19 6.29 27.61
CA PRO A 12 -26.11 4.84 27.57
C PRO A 12 -25.58 4.32 26.24
N GLY A 13 -24.71 3.31 26.29
CA GLY A 13 -24.10 2.78 25.08
C GLY A 13 -22.99 1.77 25.32
N ILE A 14 -22.16 1.61 24.29
CA ILE A 14 -21.00 0.72 24.26
C ILE A 14 -19.86 1.48 23.60
N ARG A 15 -18.73 1.56 24.30
CA ARG A 15 -17.45 1.99 23.73
C ARG A 15 -16.74 0.78 23.15
N ILE A 16 -16.32 0.89 21.91
CA ILE A 16 -15.50 -0.07 21.19
C ILE A 16 -14.13 0.57 21.03
N ARG A 17 -13.08 -0.10 21.51
CA ARG A 17 -11.70 0.40 21.43
C ARG A 17 -10.84 -0.58 20.67
N ASP A 18 -10.13 -0.06 19.67
CA ASP A 18 -9.06 -0.76 18.99
C ASP A 18 -7.71 -0.23 19.51
N PRO A 19 -6.99 -1.01 20.34
CA PRO A 19 -5.69 -0.59 20.86
C PRO A 19 -4.57 -0.61 19.80
N ILE A 20 -4.74 -1.33 18.69
CA ILE A 20 -3.73 -1.42 17.63
C ILE A 20 -3.73 -0.14 16.81
N GLU A 21 -4.91 0.30 16.37
CA GLU A 21 -5.08 1.54 15.60
C GLU A 21 -5.22 2.79 16.49
N ASN A 22 -5.18 2.62 17.82
CA ASN A 22 -5.50 3.66 18.80
C ASN A 22 -6.85 4.37 18.52
N ALA A 23 -7.80 3.63 17.94
CA ALA A 23 -9.10 4.13 17.54
C ALA A 23 -10.17 3.79 18.60
N GLN A 24 -11.16 4.66 18.73
CA GLN A 24 -12.33 4.40 19.55
C GLN A 24 -13.60 4.82 18.82
N PHE A 25 -14.66 4.07 19.04
CA PHE A 25 -15.98 4.35 18.51
C PHE A 25 -17.03 4.09 19.59
N GLU A 26 -18.08 4.91 19.63
CA GLU A 26 -19.18 4.76 20.58
C GLU A 26 -20.48 4.45 19.83
N LEU A 27 -21.18 3.41 20.27
CA LEU A 27 -22.55 3.10 19.87
C LEU A 27 -23.47 3.46 21.03
N TYR A 28 -24.54 4.20 20.77
CA TYR A 28 -25.52 4.54 21.79
C TYR A 28 -26.69 3.58 21.78
N THR A 29 -27.29 3.37 22.95
CA THR A 29 -28.38 2.41 23.18
C THR A 29 -29.54 3.06 23.92
N ASP A 30 -30.72 2.46 23.86
CA ASP A 30 -31.92 2.97 24.53
C ASP A 30 -31.86 2.88 26.07
N ALA A 31 -30.99 2.04 26.61
CA ALA A 31 -30.72 1.88 28.03
C ALA A 31 -29.27 1.44 28.28
N VAL A 32 -28.81 1.51 29.54
CA VAL A 32 -27.47 1.03 29.92
C VAL A 32 -27.42 -0.49 29.74
N VAL A 33 -26.45 -0.96 28.97
CA VAL A 33 -26.25 -2.38 28.66
C VAL A 33 -25.02 -2.93 29.36
N ASP A 34 -24.98 -4.24 29.54
CA ASP A 34 -23.83 -5.00 30.04
C ASP A 34 -23.37 -5.97 28.94
N PRO A 35 -22.34 -5.62 28.15
CA PRO A 35 -21.86 -6.46 27.05
C PRO A 35 -21.34 -7.81 27.55
N LYS A 36 -21.94 -8.90 27.08
CA LYS A 36 -21.51 -10.27 27.43
C LYS A 36 -20.68 -10.85 26.29
N PRO A 37 -19.53 -11.49 26.55
CA PRO A 37 -18.76 -12.14 25.48
C PRO A 37 -19.62 -13.07 24.62
N ALA A 38 -19.43 -13.00 23.32
CA ALA A 38 -20.15 -13.80 22.33
C ALA A 38 -19.16 -14.54 21.44
N ASP A 39 -19.67 -15.56 20.73
CA ASP A 39 -18.87 -16.37 19.81
C ASP A 39 -18.53 -15.58 18.53
N PRO A 40 -17.24 -15.36 18.19
CA PRO A 40 -16.84 -14.73 16.92
C PRO A 40 -17.30 -15.49 15.67
N ASP A 41 -17.51 -16.81 15.77
CA ASP A 41 -17.86 -17.65 14.62
C ASP A 41 -19.32 -17.49 14.16
N GLN A 42 -20.14 -16.73 14.89
CA GLN A 42 -21.51 -16.42 14.49
C GLN A 42 -21.61 -15.31 13.43
N PHE A 43 -20.50 -14.62 13.12
CA PHE A 43 -20.47 -13.50 12.19
C PHE A 43 -20.11 -13.96 10.78
N VAL A 44 -20.69 -13.30 9.77
CA VAL A 44 -20.40 -13.60 8.35
C VAL A 44 -18.95 -13.27 8.01
N PHE A 45 -18.47 -12.10 8.43
CA PHE A 45 -17.07 -11.73 8.25
C PHE A 45 -16.29 -11.95 9.55
N PRO A 46 -14.99 -12.28 9.47
CA PRO A 46 -14.15 -12.41 10.67
C PRO A 46 -14.23 -11.18 11.58
N VAL A 47 -14.22 -11.41 12.89
CA VAL A 47 -14.17 -10.37 13.94
C VAL A 47 -13.10 -10.70 14.98
N ASP A 48 -12.46 -9.68 15.54
CA ASP A 48 -11.42 -9.86 16.56
C ASP A 48 -12.02 -10.09 17.96
N ALA A 49 -13.18 -9.50 18.22
CA ALA A 49 -13.93 -9.66 19.45
C ALA A 49 -15.43 -9.49 19.20
N ALA A 50 -16.24 -10.14 20.05
CA ALA A 50 -17.69 -10.09 19.96
C ALA A 50 -18.37 -10.06 21.33
N VAL A 51 -19.50 -9.36 21.40
CA VAL A 51 -20.36 -9.26 22.58
C VAL A 51 -21.83 -9.34 22.20
N THR A 52 -22.70 -9.77 23.11
CA THR A 52 -24.15 -9.71 22.96
C THR A 52 -24.75 -8.72 23.95
N VAL A 53 -25.70 -7.92 23.48
CA VAL A 53 -26.48 -6.96 24.26
C VAL A 53 -27.97 -7.06 23.95
N ASP A 54 -28.82 -6.74 24.93
CA ASP A 54 -30.27 -6.66 24.76
C ASP A 54 -30.68 -5.20 24.60
N VAL A 55 -31.12 -4.81 23.41
CA VAL A 55 -31.41 -3.41 23.04
C VAL A 55 -32.67 -3.30 22.18
N ALA A 56 -33.39 -2.18 22.28
CA ALA A 56 -34.43 -1.82 21.32
C ALA A 56 -33.89 -0.93 20.19
N GLU A 57 -32.74 -0.29 20.40
CA GLU A 57 -32.11 0.62 19.44
C GLU A 57 -30.58 0.60 19.56
N LEU A 58 -29.92 0.63 18.41
CA LEU A 58 -28.50 0.99 18.28
C LEU A 58 -28.40 2.28 17.47
N GLU A 59 -27.81 3.31 18.06
CA GLU A 59 -27.51 4.57 17.39
C GLU A 59 -26.02 4.65 17.05
N VAL A 60 -25.75 4.88 15.77
CA VAL A 60 -24.43 5.17 15.22
C VAL A 60 -24.34 6.70 15.12
N PRO A 61 -23.44 7.37 15.86
CA PRO A 61 -23.38 8.84 15.95
C PRO A 61 -22.75 9.53 14.72
N GLN A 62 -22.93 8.92 13.55
CA GLN A 62 -22.57 9.46 12.24
C GLN A 62 -23.50 8.87 11.17
N LEU A 63 -23.55 9.49 10.00
CA LEU A 63 -24.27 8.95 8.84
C LEU A 63 -23.51 7.75 8.26
N ALA A 64 -23.73 6.57 8.83
CA ALA A 64 -23.19 5.31 8.32
C ALA A 64 -24.15 4.65 7.32
N ASP A 65 -23.59 3.99 6.31
CA ASP A 65 -24.32 3.03 5.48
C ASP A 65 -24.34 1.67 6.17
N VAL A 66 -25.51 1.04 6.15
CA VAL A 66 -25.75 -0.28 6.75
C VAL A 66 -26.09 -1.25 5.64
N ILE A 67 -25.27 -2.29 5.50
CA ILE A 67 -25.39 -3.33 4.47
C ILE A 67 -25.85 -4.63 5.13
N LEU A 68 -27.01 -5.13 4.73
CA LEU A 68 -27.61 -6.33 5.31
C LEU A 68 -27.33 -7.56 4.47
N ARG A 69 -26.95 -8.64 5.15
CA ARG A 69 -26.73 -9.97 4.56
C ARG A 69 -27.49 -11.05 5.29
N THR A 70 -27.77 -12.14 4.59
CA THR A 70 -28.22 -13.42 5.18
C THR A 70 -27.04 -14.19 5.80
N ASP A 71 -27.35 -15.33 6.41
CA ASP A 71 -26.41 -16.26 7.03
C ASP A 71 -25.43 -16.88 6.01
N ASP A 72 -25.89 -17.10 4.79
CA ASP A 72 -25.05 -17.50 3.65
C ASP A 72 -24.27 -16.32 3.01
N GLY A 73 -24.31 -15.13 3.62
CA GLY A 73 -23.61 -13.94 3.13
C GLY A 73 -24.29 -13.22 1.97
N SER A 74 -25.44 -13.68 1.45
CA SER A 74 -26.12 -13.02 0.33
C SER A 74 -26.61 -11.62 0.69
N LEU A 75 -26.43 -10.65 -0.22
CA LEU A 75 -26.88 -9.26 -0.02
C LEU A 75 -28.41 -9.18 -0.02
N VAL A 76 -28.98 -8.63 1.05
CA VAL A 76 -30.42 -8.38 1.20
C VAL A 76 -30.77 -6.96 0.78
N GLY A 77 -29.92 -5.99 1.12
CA GLY A 77 -30.09 -4.58 0.78
C GLY A 77 -29.14 -3.67 1.56
N GLU A 78 -29.20 -2.37 1.25
CA GLU A 78 -28.37 -1.33 1.87
C GLU A 78 -29.21 -0.08 2.18
N SER A 79 -28.79 0.70 3.18
CA SER A 79 -29.45 1.96 3.57
C SER A 79 -28.95 3.21 2.83
N THR A 80 -28.08 3.04 1.84
CA THR A 80 -27.44 4.13 1.07
C THR A 80 -28.49 5.05 0.46
N ASN A 81 -28.41 6.36 0.73
CA ASN A 81 -29.35 7.39 0.27
C ASN A 81 -30.83 7.17 0.63
N GLN A 82 -31.14 6.28 1.58
CA GLN A 82 -32.50 6.00 2.03
C GLN A 82 -32.75 6.57 3.43
N GLN A 83 -33.85 7.30 3.59
CA GLN A 83 -34.24 7.90 4.87
C GLN A 83 -34.71 6.86 5.89
N ARG A 84 -35.42 5.83 5.42
CA ARG A 84 -35.88 4.70 6.23
C ARG A 84 -36.07 3.44 5.40
N VAL A 85 -35.63 2.31 5.94
CA VAL A 85 -35.87 0.96 5.41
C VAL A 85 -36.33 0.02 6.51
N GLU A 86 -37.10 -1.01 6.12
CA GLU A 86 -37.65 -2.01 7.03
C GLU A 86 -37.47 -3.40 6.44
N TYR A 87 -37.03 -4.34 7.27
CA TYR A 87 -36.80 -5.73 6.91
C TYR A 87 -37.62 -6.65 7.82
N PRO A 88 -38.28 -7.68 7.25
CA PRO A 88 -39.13 -8.60 8.00
C PRO A 88 -38.31 -9.48 8.98
N PRO A 89 -38.93 -10.15 9.96
CA PRO A 89 -38.20 -11.01 10.89
C PRO A 89 -37.45 -12.15 10.20
N LYS A 90 -36.11 -12.11 10.25
CA LYS A 90 -35.17 -13.16 9.82
C LYS A 90 -33.83 -12.97 10.55
N TRP A 91 -32.93 -13.92 10.35
CA TRP A 91 -31.52 -13.74 10.67
C TRP A 91 -30.86 -12.76 9.70
N TYR A 92 -30.15 -11.76 10.23
CA TYR A 92 -29.40 -10.78 9.47
C TYR A 92 -28.02 -10.53 10.09
N SER A 93 -27.02 -10.38 9.22
CA SER A 93 -25.77 -9.71 9.54
C SER A 93 -25.76 -8.31 8.92
N LEU A 94 -25.58 -7.29 9.76
CA LEU A 94 -25.54 -5.88 9.40
C LEU A 94 -24.08 -5.44 9.44
N ASN A 95 -23.51 -5.08 8.30
CA ASN A 95 -22.20 -4.41 8.24
C ASN A 95 -22.44 -2.91 8.35
N ILE A 96 -21.76 -2.27 9.31
CA ILE A 96 -21.89 -0.85 9.59
C ILE A 96 -20.53 -0.22 9.30
N ASP A 97 -20.48 0.65 8.29
CA ASP A 97 -19.24 1.35 7.97
C ASP A 97 -19.01 2.52 8.92
N ILE A 98 -18.05 2.36 9.83
CA ILE A 98 -17.67 3.37 10.82
C ILE A 98 -16.29 3.97 10.54
N GLY A 99 -15.67 3.63 9.41
CA GLY A 99 -14.37 4.16 8.97
C GLY A 99 -13.17 3.62 9.74
N ALA A 100 -13.18 3.69 11.07
CA ALA A 100 -12.03 3.37 11.92
C ALA A 100 -11.84 1.87 12.20
N MET A 101 -12.88 1.05 12.02
CA MET A 101 -12.86 -0.40 12.23
C MET A 101 -14.01 -1.05 11.45
N LYS A 102 -13.99 -2.38 11.28
CA LYS A 102 -15.15 -3.10 10.73
C LYS A 102 -16.10 -3.49 11.85
N LEU A 103 -17.35 -3.03 11.77
CA LEU A 103 -18.40 -3.34 12.73
C LEU A 103 -19.49 -4.19 12.08
N GLN A 104 -19.88 -5.26 12.77
CA GLN A 104 -21.00 -6.11 12.41
C GLN A 104 -21.99 -6.20 13.57
N ALA A 105 -23.28 -6.22 13.25
CA ALA A 105 -24.35 -6.60 14.17
C ALA A 105 -25.12 -7.79 13.61
N VAL A 106 -25.22 -8.87 14.38
CA VAL A 106 -26.00 -10.06 14.05
C VAL A 106 -27.26 -10.06 14.90
N VAL A 107 -28.40 -10.27 14.23
CA VAL A 107 -29.72 -10.27 14.86
C VAL A 107 -30.64 -11.29 14.20
N ASP A 108 -31.46 -11.98 14.99
CA ASP A 108 -32.60 -12.77 14.50
C ASP A 108 -33.90 -12.04 14.86
N GLY A 109 -34.43 -11.26 13.92
CA GLY A 109 -35.55 -10.37 14.18
C GLY A 109 -35.87 -9.41 13.04
N ALA A 110 -36.95 -8.64 13.22
CA ALA A 110 -37.25 -7.54 12.30
C ALA A 110 -36.32 -6.36 12.59
N VAL A 111 -35.88 -5.67 11.53
CA VAL A 111 -34.93 -4.57 11.60
C VAL A 111 -35.51 -3.37 10.87
N SER A 112 -35.49 -2.19 11.49
CA SER A 112 -35.70 -0.92 10.78
C SER A 112 -34.42 -0.09 10.86
N ILE A 113 -34.00 0.49 9.73
CA ILE A 113 -32.88 1.42 9.72
C ILE A 113 -33.42 2.79 9.34
N ARG A 114 -33.10 3.81 10.14
CA ARG A 114 -33.54 5.18 9.97
C ARG A 114 -32.34 6.12 10.02
N ARG A 115 -32.22 7.02 9.06
CA ARG A 115 -31.21 8.09 9.08
C ARG A 115 -31.83 9.36 9.66
N SER A 116 -31.10 10.03 10.54
CA SER A 116 -31.38 11.39 10.98
C SER A 116 -30.54 12.39 10.16
N GLU A 117 -30.41 13.64 10.61
CA GLU A 117 -29.50 14.60 9.98
C GLU A 117 -28.03 14.28 10.22
N THR A 118 -27.70 13.57 11.32
CA THR A 118 -26.31 13.35 11.76
C THR A 118 -26.01 11.93 12.21
N SER A 119 -27.03 11.07 12.39
CA SER A 119 -26.87 9.71 12.92
C SER A 119 -27.67 8.67 12.14
N THR A 120 -27.24 7.41 12.23
CA THR A 120 -27.96 6.25 11.70
C THR A 120 -28.46 5.40 12.86
N HIS A 121 -29.75 5.07 12.86
CA HIS A 121 -30.40 4.27 13.91
C HIS A 121 -30.79 2.90 13.36
N VAL A 122 -30.46 1.84 14.09
CA VAL A 122 -30.93 0.47 13.87
C VAL A 122 -31.92 0.13 14.98
N GLU A 123 -33.19 0.03 14.61
CA GLU A 123 -34.32 -0.09 15.54
C GLU A 123 -34.96 -1.49 15.46
N PHE A 124 -35.36 -2.01 16.62
CA PHE A 124 -36.04 -3.29 16.78
C PHE A 124 -37.45 -3.09 17.38
N PRO A 125 -38.45 -3.94 17.07
CA PRO A 125 -39.81 -3.78 17.59
C PRO A 125 -39.92 -3.88 19.12
N SER A 126 -38.96 -4.53 19.76
CA SER A 126 -38.82 -4.68 21.21
C SER A 126 -37.35 -4.93 21.54
N ALA A 127 -36.99 -4.87 22.83
CA ALA A 127 -35.67 -5.28 23.29
C ALA A 127 -35.31 -6.68 22.73
N THR A 128 -34.22 -6.73 21.97
CA THR A 128 -33.78 -7.88 21.17
C THR A 128 -32.31 -8.14 21.46
N ALA A 129 -31.94 -9.42 21.54
CA ALA A 129 -30.55 -9.82 21.67
C ALA A 129 -29.82 -9.57 20.34
N VAL A 130 -28.82 -8.68 20.36
CA VAL A 130 -27.97 -8.34 19.22
C VAL A 130 -26.53 -8.69 19.56
N SER A 131 -25.89 -9.47 18.70
CA SER A 131 -24.46 -9.77 18.80
C SER A 131 -23.69 -8.73 17.98
N LEU A 132 -22.80 -7.99 18.63
CA LEU A 132 -21.90 -7.01 18.03
C LEU A 132 -20.51 -7.62 17.91
N GLY A 133 -19.93 -7.51 16.73
CA GLY A 133 -18.59 -8.00 16.43
C GLY A 133 -17.79 -6.89 15.78
N ALA A 134 -16.55 -6.70 16.23
CA ALA A 134 -15.67 -5.66 15.73
C ALA A 134 -14.32 -6.24 15.34
N ARG A 135 -13.74 -5.69 14.26
CA ARG A 135 -12.43 -6.07 13.75
C ARG A 135 -11.60 -4.84 13.47
N SER A 136 -10.38 -4.85 13.98
CA SER A 136 -9.34 -3.90 13.64
C SER A 136 -9.02 -3.97 12.16
N LEU A 137 -8.77 -2.82 11.52
CA LEU A 137 -8.20 -2.82 10.17
C LEU A 137 -6.78 -3.40 10.16
N HIS A 138 -6.09 -3.35 11.32
CA HIS A 138 -4.75 -3.87 11.55
C HIS A 138 -3.73 -3.32 10.52
N GLU A 139 -3.89 -2.05 10.15
CA GLU A 139 -2.96 -1.28 9.33
C GLU A 139 -1.69 -0.91 10.11
N SER A 140 -1.77 -0.85 11.45
CA SER A 140 -0.65 -0.60 12.35
C SER A 140 -0.12 -1.89 13.00
N PRO A 141 1.19 -2.05 13.27
CA PRO A 141 1.71 -3.27 13.88
C PRO A 141 1.23 -3.45 15.33
N ALA A 142 0.86 -4.68 15.70
CA ALA A 142 0.40 -5.01 17.06
C ALA A 142 1.48 -4.92 18.16
N GLY A 143 2.74 -4.66 17.81
CA GLY A 143 3.85 -4.50 18.75
C GLY A 143 5.21 -4.81 18.12
N THR A 144 6.27 -4.77 18.92
CA THR A 144 7.66 -4.96 18.48
C THR A 144 8.29 -6.20 19.10
N ILE A 145 8.78 -7.12 18.28
CA ILE A 145 9.54 -8.31 18.66
C ILE A 145 11.03 -7.93 18.72
N THR A 146 11.67 -8.15 19.86
CA THR A 146 13.12 -7.98 20.00
C THR A 146 13.83 -9.25 19.56
N VAL A 147 14.86 -9.15 18.72
CA VAL A 147 15.73 -10.27 18.30
C VAL A 147 17.16 -10.07 18.79
N GLY A 148 17.82 -11.18 19.16
CA GLY A 148 19.26 -11.17 19.44
C GLY A 148 20.12 -11.16 18.17
N ASP A 149 21.42 -11.37 18.34
CA ASP A 149 22.38 -11.42 17.21
C ASP A 149 22.32 -12.72 16.38
N GLY A 150 21.63 -13.75 16.89
CA GLY A 150 21.54 -15.05 16.25
C GLY A 150 20.44 -15.12 15.19
N ILE A 151 20.76 -15.66 14.01
CA ILE A 151 19.77 -15.81 12.94
C ILE A 151 18.54 -16.65 13.32
N GLU A 152 18.67 -17.60 14.26
CA GLU A 152 17.52 -18.37 14.74
C GLU A 152 16.47 -17.49 15.44
N ASP A 153 16.89 -16.40 16.08
CA ASP A 153 15.95 -15.42 16.66
C ASP A 153 15.24 -14.63 15.55
N ALA A 154 15.94 -14.29 14.47
CA ALA A 154 15.35 -13.67 13.29
C ALA A 154 14.35 -14.61 12.58
N MET A 155 14.68 -15.89 12.40
CA MET A 155 13.78 -16.92 11.87
C MET A 155 12.51 -17.05 12.74
N ARG A 156 12.68 -17.06 14.06
CA ARG A 156 11.56 -17.08 15.00
C ARG A 156 10.69 -15.83 14.86
N ALA A 157 11.28 -14.64 14.74
CA ALA A 157 10.54 -13.40 14.55
C ALA A 157 9.71 -13.40 13.26
N VAL A 158 10.29 -13.84 12.13
CA VAL A 158 9.55 -14.01 10.86
C VAL A 158 8.40 -15.01 11.01
N SER A 159 8.58 -16.06 11.79
CA SER A 159 7.49 -17.02 12.09
C SER A 159 6.32 -16.40 12.88
N TYR A 160 6.53 -15.28 13.57
CA TYR A 160 5.46 -14.53 14.25
C TYR A 160 4.78 -13.50 13.33
N ALA A 161 5.28 -13.27 12.12
CA ALA A 161 4.67 -12.32 11.18
C ALA A 161 3.21 -12.67 10.89
N GLY A 162 2.88 -13.97 10.79
CA GLY A 162 1.52 -14.46 10.57
C GLY A 162 0.51 -14.12 11.67
N SER A 163 0.95 -13.62 12.84
CA SER A 163 0.05 -13.15 13.91
C SER A 163 -0.87 -12.00 13.48
N ALA A 164 -0.53 -11.32 12.38
CA ALA A 164 -1.35 -10.27 11.80
C ALA A 164 -2.46 -10.75 10.86
N LEU A 165 -2.45 -12.04 10.48
CA LEU A 165 -3.51 -12.64 9.66
C LEU A 165 -4.80 -12.77 10.46
N LYS A 166 -5.91 -12.29 9.89
CA LYS A 166 -7.25 -12.40 10.49
C LYS A 166 -7.92 -13.75 10.18
N THR A 167 -7.34 -14.51 9.27
CA THR A 167 -7.79 -15.85 8.86
C THR A 167 -6.63 -16.58 8.18
N THR A 168 -6.63 -17.91 8.26
CA THR A 168 -5.70 -18.79 7.55
C THR A 168 -6.31 -19.36 6.25
N SER A 169 -7.58 -19.07 5.97
CA SER A 169 -8.27 -19.44 4.71
C SER A 169 -7.77 -18.62 3.51
N CYS A 170 -8.23 -18.94 2.29
CA CYS A 170 -7.94 -18.19 1.07
C CYS A 170 -8.42 -16.72 1.11
N GLU A 171 -9.34 -16.40 2.02
CA GLU A 171 -9.82 -15.03 2.26
C GLU A 171 -8.72 -14.08 2.73
N ARG A 172 -7.59 -14.59 3.24
CA ARG A 172 -6.40 -13.79 3.60
C ARG A 172 -5.82 -13.00 2.41
N SER A 173 -6.19 -13.35 1.19
CA SER A 173 -5.87 -12.55 0.00
C SER A 173 -6.56 -11.17 -0.02
N PHE A 174 -7.62 -10.94 0.77
CA PHE A 174 -8.16 -9.60 0.97
C PHE A 174 -7.23 -8.77 1.86
N PRO A 175 -6.83 -7.55 1.46
CA PRO A 175 -5.92 -6.71 2.25
C PRO A 175 -6.35 -6.52 3.71
N THR A 176 -7.63 -6.28 3.94
CA THR A 176 -8.11 -6.07 5.32
C THR A 176 -8.00 -7.33 6.19
N LEU A 177 -7.85 -8.53 5.63
CA LEU A 177 -7.74 -9.79 6.37
C LEU A 177 -6.28 -10.23 6.61
N ARG A 178 -5.32 -9.41 6.17
CA ARG A 178 -3.88 -9.61 6.35
C ARG A 178 -3.23 -8.30 6.82
N GLY A 179 -3.22 -8.07 8.13
CA GLY A 179 -2.74 -6.84 8.74
C GLY A 179 -1.21 -6.71 8.77
N HIS A 180 -0.71 -5.59 9.25
CA HIS A 180 0.73 -5.32 9.34
C HIS A 180 1.42 -6.31 10.30
N PRO A 181 2.47 -7.01 9.88
CA PRO A 181 3.25 -7.88 10.77
C PRO A 181 3.82 -7.10 11.96
N PRO A 182 4.04 -7.73 13.13
CA PRO A 182 4.74 -7.09 14.23
C PRO A 182 6.10 -6.52 13.79
N LEU A 183 6.49 -5.38 14.36
CA LEU A 183 7.81 -4.81 14.13
C LEU A 183 8.89 -5.75 14.67
N VAL A 184 10.10 -5.60 14.14
CA VAL A 184 11.29 -6.26 14.65
C VAL A 184 12.32 -5.20 15.00
N GLU A 185 12.94 -5.35 16.17
CA GLU A 185 14.07 -4.54 16.61
C GLU A 185 15.19 -5.44 17.11
N ARG A 186 16.44 -4.99 16.97
CA ARG A 186 17.60 -5.68 17.56
C ARG A 186 17.78 -5.32 19.03
N GLY A 187 18.15 -6.32 19.83
CA GLY A 187 18.49 -6.16 21.23
C GLY A 187 19.31 -7.32 21.77
N ASP A 188 19.42 -7.42 23.09
CA ASP A 188 20.32 -8.41 23.72
C ASP A 188 19.78 -9.85 23.71
N ALA A 189 18.46 -10.03 23.55
CA ALA A 189 17.80 -11.34 23.63
C ALA A 189 16.42 -11.33 22.97
N PHE A 190 15.99 -12.50 22.50
CA PHE A 190 14.66 -12.69 21.93
C PHE A 190 13.53 -12.41 22.92
N ARG A 191 12.58 -11.54 22.54
CA ARG A 191 11.37 -11.24 23.32
C ARG A 191 10.18 -11.00 22.39
N VAL A 192 9.04 -11.60 22.73
CA VAL A 192 7.76 -11.37 22.04
C VAL A 192 6.80 -10.73 23.03
N PRO A 193 6.20 -9.57 22.71
CA PRO A 193 5.17 -8.95 23.53
C PRO A 193 3.96 -9.85 23.78
N ASP A 194 3.32 -9.66 24.94
CA ASP A 194 2.07 -10.34 25.27
C ASP A 194 0.99 -10.00 24.22
N GLY A 195 0.29 -11.02 23.72
CA GLY A 195 -0.78 -10.85 22.73
C GLY A 195 -0.33 -10.90 21.28
N ILE A 196 0.94 -11.20 20.99
CA ILE A 196 1.43 -11.63 19.68
C ILE A 196 1.57 -13.15 19.69
N THR A 197 0.71 -13.83 18.94
CA THR A 197 0.65 -15.30 18.88
C THR A 197 0.68 -15.76 17.44
N LYS A 198 1.44 -16.82 17.16
CA LYS A 198 1.45 -17.42 15.82
C LYS A 198 0.09 -18.02 15.48
N PRO A 199 -0.35 -17.96 14.22
CA PRO A 199 -1.47 -18.75 13.77
C PRO A 199 -1.11 -20.25 13.87
N GLU A 200 -2.10 -21.08 14.20
CA GLU A 200 -1.92 -22.54 14.17
C GLU A 200 -2.03 -23.01 12.72
N THR A 201 -0.91 -23.06 12.01
CA THR A 201 -0.82 -23.59 10.64
C THR A 201 0.04 -24.85 10.61
N ASP A 202 -0.27 -25.77 9.70
CA ASP A 202 0.55 -26.96 9.44
C ASP A 202 1.66 -26.67 8.39
N VAL A 203 2.08 -25.41 8.26
CA VAL A 203 3.00 -24.95 7.22
C VAL A 203 4.34 -24.55 7.84
N THR A 204 5.43 -25.09 7.30
CA THR A 204 6.79 -24.81 7.74
C THR A 204 7.70 -24.61 6.53
N ILE A 205 8.59 -23.63 6.60
CA ILE A 205 9.64 -23.38 5.63
C ILE A 205 10.98 -23.72 6.31
N GLU A 206 11.61 -24.79 5.85
CA GLU A 206 12.95 -25.21 6.25
C GLU A 206 13.98 -24.48 5.36
N ILE A 207 14.92 -23.76 5.96
CA ILE A 207 16.01 -23.08 5.24
C ILE A 207 17.37 -23.19 5.97
N PRO A 208 18.50 -23.08 5.26
CA PRO A 208 19.80 -22.89 5.89
C PRO A 208 19.84 -21.66 6.81
N ARG A 209 20.80 -21.65 7.73
CA ARG A 209 21.08 -20.50 8.61
C ARG A 209 21.80 -19.38 7.86
N ASP A 210 21.09 -18.75 6.92
CA ASP A 210 21.55 -17.64 6.10
C ASP A 210 20.52 -16.50 6.04
N TYR A 211 20.96 -15.26 6.24
CA TYR A 211 20.06 -14.10 6.26
C TYR A 211 19.46 -13.81 4.88
N GLY A 212 20.21 -14.05 3.80
CA GLY A 212 19.70 -13.93 2.45
C GLY A 212 18.56 -14.91 2.19
N ASP A 213 18.69 -16.16 2.63
CA ASP A 213 17.62 -17.16 2.54
C ASP A 213 16.40 -16.79 3.42
N LEU A 214 16.62 -16.27 4.63
CA LEU A 214 15.56 -15.78 5.51
C LEU A 214 14.77 -14.63 4.88
N TYR A 215 15.44 -13.63 4.32
CA TYR A 215 14.78 -12.48 3.71
C TYR A 215 13.98 -12.90 2.48
N ARG A 216 14.51 -13.79 1.63
CA ARG A 216 13.80 -14.32 0.45
C ARG A 216 12.45 -14.96 0.82
N VAL A 217 12.41 -15.75 1.90
CA VAL A 217 11.18 -16.45 2.30
C VAL A 217 10.23 -15.61 3.15
N SER A 218 10.65 -14.41 3.59
CA SER A 218 9.91 -13.63 4.59
C SER A 218 8.46 -13.30 4.19
N SER A 219 8.23 -12.77 2.98
CA SER A 219 6.88 -12.45 2.49
C SER A 219 6.01 -13.70 2.32
N LEU A 220 6.59 -14.81 1.85
CA LEU A 220 5.89 -16.09 1.72
C LEU A 220 5.52 -16.66 3.10
N ALA A 221 6.46 -16.62 4.05
CA ALA A 221 6.25 -17.09 5.42
C ALA A 221 5.13 -16.30 6.11
N TYR A 222 5.14 -14.97 5.96
CA TYR A 222 4.07 -14.12 6.44
C TYR A 222 2.72 -14.48 5.81
N TYR A 223 2.65 -14.56 4.47
CA TYR A 223 1.40 -14.81 3.76
C TYR A 223 0.78 -16.17 4.09
N LEU A 224 1.60 -17.19 4.32
CA LEU A 224 1.15 -18.53 4.70
C LEU A 224 0.95 -18.70 6.20
N GLY A 225 1.36 -17.73 7.01
CA GLY A 225 1.47 -17.90 8.47
C GLY A 225 2.39 -19.07 8.85
N ALA A 226 3.47 -19.28 8.10
CA ALA A 226 4.35 -20.44 8.23
C ALA A 226 5.45 -20.23 9.27
N ASP A 227 5.84 -21.33 9.93
CA ASP A 227 7.04 -21.36 10.74
C ASP A 227 8.30 -21.39 9.85
N VAL A 228 9.29 -20.56 10.14
CA VAL A 228 10.61 -20.60 9.50
C VAL A 228 11.59 -21.26 10.45
N VAL A 229 12.16 -22.40 10.04
CA VAL A 229 13.02 -23.21 10.89
C VAL A 229 14.33 -23.56 10.20
N PRO A 230 15.42 -23.80 10.97
CA PRO A 230 16.66 -24.28 10.38
C PRO A 230 16.51 -25.67 9.76
N GLY A 231 16.93 -25.80 8.51
CA GLY A 231 17.00 -27.05 7.76
C GLY A 231 18.29 -27.18 6.95
N ASP A 232 18.60 -28.40 6.50
CA ASP A 232 19.76 -28.65 5.64
C ASP A 232 19.47 -28.33 4.15
N GLY A 233 18.19 -28.17 3.79
CA GLY A 233 17.73 -27.79 2.46
C GLY A 233 16.76 -26.61 2.52
N ARG A 234 16.19 -26.27 1.36
CA ARG A 234 15.18 -25.21 1.19
C ARG A 234 13.86 -25.86 0.83
N THR A 235 12.98 -26.04 1.79
CA THR A 235 11.78 -26.87 1.59
C THR A 235 10.56 -26.25 2.25
N LEU A 236 9.47 -26.14 1.50
CA LEU A 236 8.15 -25.87 2.06
C LEU A 236 7.50 -27.20 2.46
N VAL A 237 7.03 -27.28 3.69
CA VAL A 237 6.32 -28.42 4.26
C VAL A 237 4.91 -27.98 4.59
N ALA A 238 3.91 -28.72 4.11
CA ALA A 238 2.50 -28.46 4.37
C ALA A 238 1.83 -29.78 4.78
N GLY A 239 1.64 -29.99 6.09
CA GLY A 239 1.21 -31.29 6.62
C GLY A 239 2.20 -32.41 6.26
N ASP A 240 1.75 -33.39 5.47
CA ASP A 240 2.61 -34.49 4.98
C ASP A 240 3.28 -34.22 3.62
N PHE A 241 2.92 -33.10 2.99
CA PHE A 241 3.42 -32.71 1.69
C PHE A 241 4.71 -31.89 1.83
N ARG A 242 5.68 -32.15 0.95
CA ARG A 242 6.98 -31.46 0.91
C ARG A 242 7.25 -30.99 -0.51
N TYR A 243 7.64 -29.73 -0.63
CA TYR A 243 7.95 -29.06 -1.89
C TYR A 243 9.34 -28.45 -1.84
N ASP A 244 10.20 -28.84 -2.78
CA ASP A 244 11.55 -28.31 -2.89
C ASP A 244 11.50 -26.88 -3.45
N LEU A 245 12.09 -25.93 -2.73
CA LEU A 245 12.16 -24.54 -3.16
C LEU A 245 13.41 -24.28 -4.00
N ASP A 246 14.41 -25.17 -3.98
CA ASP A 246 15.62 -25.02 -4.80
C ASP A 246 15.46 -25.73 -6.14
N THR A 247 14.62 -25.15 -7.01
CA THR A 247 14.29 -25.71 -8.33
C THR A 247 15.27 -25.24 -9.41
N ASP A 248 15.12 -25.75 -10.63
CA ASP A 248 15.92 -25.29 -11.80
C ASP A 248 15.73 -23.79 -12.11
N ARG A 249 14.68 -23.14 -11.58
CA ARG A 249 14.47 -21.68 -11.68
C ARG A 249 15.35 -20.89 -10.71
N GLY A 250 15.97 -21.57 -9.75
CA GLY A 250 16.68 -20.99 -8.62
C GLY A 250 15.75 -20.59 -7.48
N PHE A 251 16.26 -20.75 -6.25
CA PHE A 251 15.51 -20.51 -5.02
C PHE A 251 14.77 -19.16 -4.94
N GLU A 252 15.44 -18.06 -5.31
CA GLU A 252 14.83 -16.72 -5.28
C GLU A 252 13.62 -16.61 -6.22
N SER A 253 13.77 -17.08 -7.46
CA SER A 253 12.70 -17.06 -8.45
C SER A 253 11.56 -17.97 -7.99
N GLU A 254 11.87 -19.14 -7.44
CA GLU A 254 10.87 -20.10 -6.97
C GLU A 254 10.00 -19.50 -5.86
N VAL A 255 10.61 -18.93 -4.82
CA VAL A 255 9.86 -18.37 -3.68
C VAL A 255 8.96 -17.21 -4.12
N ASN A 256 9.49 -16.33 -4.96
CA ASN A 256 8.73 -15.18 -5.47
C ASN A 256 7.60 -15.61 -6.40
N THR A 257 7.83 -16.61 -7.25
CA THR A 257 6.80 -17.17 -8.12
C THR A 257 5.73 -17.90 -7.30
N LEU A 258 6.12 -18.69 -6.31
CA LEU A 258 5.21 -19.43 -5.45
C LEU A 258 4.29 -18.48 -4.66
N LEU A 259 4.83 -17.39 -4.12
CA LEU A 259 4.02 -16.36 -3.44
C LEU A 259 2.93 -15.82 -4.37
N LYS A 260 3.29 -15.42 -5.60
CA LYS A 260 2.34 -14.88 -6.59
C LYS A 260 1.30 -15.92 -7.00
N HIS A 261 1.75 -17.15 -7.22
CA HIS A 261 0.91 -18.26 -7.63
C HIS A 261 -0.14 -18.62 -6.58
N VAL A 262 0.28 -18.82 -5.33
CA VAL A 262 -0.63 -19.12 -4.21
C VAL A 262 -1.57 -17.94 -3.97
N PHE A 263 -1.05 -16.71 -3.95
CA PHE A 263 -1.87 -15.51 -3.78
C PHE A 263 -2.96 -15.37 -4.86
N PHE A 264 -2.61 -15.64 -6.12
CA PHE A 264 -3.55 -15.61 -7.24
C PHE A 264 -4.63 -16.68 -7.09
N LEU A 265 -4.24 -17.92 -6.78
CA LEU A 265 -5.20 -19.01 -6.61
C LEU A 265 -6.07 -18.84 -5.36
N ASP A 266 -5.56 -18.22 -4.30
CA ASP A 266 -6.37 -17.77 -3.17
C ASP A 266 -7.42 -16.74 -3.63
N CYS A 267 -7.03 -15.76 -4.47
CA CYS A 267 -7.95 -14.76 -5.05
C CYS A 267 -9.06 -15.40 -5.91
N VAL A 268 -8.71 -16.46 -6.65
CA VAL A 268 -9.67 -17.26 -7.44
C VAL A 268 -10.57 -18.08 -6.52
N THR A 269 -10.02 -18.73 -5.50
CA THR A 269 -10.78 -19.63 -4.62
C THR A 269 -11.76 -18.86 -3.72
N ARG A 270 -11.37 -17.67 -3.24
CA ARG A 270 -12.23 -16.85 -2.36
C ARG A 270 -13.51 -16.34 -3.03
N THR A 271 -13.65 -16.42 -4.36
CA THR A 271 -14.89 -16.02 -5.03
C THR A 271 -16.07 -16.93 -4.67
N GLU A 272 -15.81 -18.08 -4.06
CA GLU A 272 -16.82 -19.00 -3.54
C GLU A 272 -17.28 -18.61 -2.10
N GLY A 273 -16.64 -17.61 -1.50
CA GLY A 273 -16.76 -17.26 -0.08
C GLY A 273 -17.45 -15.94 0.23
N LEU A 274 -16.77 -15.10 1.01
CA LEU A 274 -17.29 -13.87 1.61
C LEU A 274 -17.89 -12.88 0.60
N TYR A 275 -17.31 -12.85 -0.60
CA TYR A 275 -17.76 -12.00 -1.69
C TYR A 275 -17.87 -12.83 -2.98
N PRO A 276 -19.07 -13.38 -3.28
CA PRO A 276 -19.31 -14.06 -4.54
C PRO A 276 -19.41 -13.03 -5.66
N VAL A 277 -18.37 -12.94 -6.48
CA VAL A 277 -18.22 -11.95 -7.54
C VAL A 277 -17.84 -12.62 -8.85
N THR A 278 -18.27 -12.03 -9.98
CA THR A 278 -17.69 -12.37 -11.28
C THR A 278 -16.32 -11.71 -11.39
N LEU A 279 -15.27 -12.51 -11.25
CA LEU A 279 -13.87 -12.10 -11.31
C LEU A 279 -13.29 -12.50 -12.67
N ALA A 280 -12.77 -11.53 -13.42
CA ALA A 280 -12.20 -11.78 -14.76
C ALA A 280 -11.10 -12.85 -14.72
N GLU A 281 -10.22 -12.78 -13.72
CA GLU A 281 -9.08 -13.67 -13.58
C GLU A 281 -9.49 -15.11 -13.27
N ARG A 282 -10.59 -15.31 -12.51
CA ARG A 282 -11.17 -16.64 -12.27
C ARG A 282 -11.68 -17.24 -13.57
N ASP A 283 -12.45 -16.47 -14.33
CA ASP A 283 -13.04 -16.94 -15.58
C ASP A 283 -11.97 -17.26 -16.62
N ALA A 284 -10.83 -16.54 -16.60
CA ALA A 284 -9.72 -16.76 -17.51
C ALA A 284 -8.99 -18.11 -17.30
N VAL A 285 -8.94 -18.62 -16.07
CA VAL A 285 -8.23 -19.87 -15.73
C VAL A 285 -9.14 -21.06 -15.49
N ALA A 286 -10.46 -20.87 -15.46
CA ALA A 286 -11.43 -21.85 -14.99
C ALA A 286 -11.33 -23.24 -15.68
N ASP A 287 -11.05 -23.27 -16.97
CA ASP A 287 -10.96 -24.51 -17.76
C ASP A 287 -9.65 -25.28 -17.54
N ASP A 288 -8.62 -24.63 -17.00
CA ASP A 288 -7.27 -25.18 -16.81
C ASP A 288 -6.96 -25.56 -15.35
N LEU A 289 -7.87 -25.25 -14.41
CA LEU A 289 -7.72 -25.63 -13.00
C LEU A 289 -7.85 -27.15 -12.81
N THR A 290 -6.97 -27.72 -12.01
CA THR A 290 -6.96 -29.15 -11.66
C THR A 290 -7.88 -29.49 -10.48
N PHE A 291 -8.49 -28.48 -9.87
CA PHE A 291 -9.38 -28.57 -8.71
C PHE A 291 -10.67 -27.77 -8.93
N ASP A 292 -11.70 -28.09 -8.14
CA ASP A 292 -12.93 -27.30 -8.07
C ASP A 292 -12.79 -26.23 -6.95
N PRO A 293 -12.80 -24.92 -7.26
CA PRO A 293 -12.69 -23.87 -6.26
C PRO A 293 -13.70 -24.01 -5.11
N ALA A 294 -14.93 -24.43 -5.40
CA ALA A 294 -15.97 -24.57 -4.38
C ALA A 294 -15.66 -25.71 -3.40
N ALA A 295 -15.08 -26.81 -3.88
CA ALA A 295 -14.66 -27.92 -3.03
C ALA A 295 -13.40 -27.59 -2.22
N LEU A 296 -12.57 -26.68 -2.72
CA LEU A 296 -11.30 -26.31 -2.10
C LEU A 296 -11.43 -25.17 -1.08
N TYR A 297 -12.47 -24.34 -1.17
CA TYR A 297 -12.71 -23.18 -0.32
C TYR A 297 -12.61 -23.48 1.19
N ASP A 298 -13.30 -24.52 1.65
CA ASP A 298 -13.33 -24.96 3.06
C ASP A 298 -12.18 -25.94 3.43
N ALA A 299 -11.27 -26.23 2.50
CA ALA A 299 -10.16 -27.14 2.75
C ALA A 299 -9.10 -26.52 3.68
N SER A 300 -8.28 -27.37 4.31
CA SER A 300 -7.16 -26.89 5.12
C SER A 300 -6.14 -26.15 4.24
N LEU A 301 -5.39 -25.21 4.82
CA LEU A 301 -4.31 -24.52 4.10
C LEU A 301 -3.32 -25.49 3.45
N ALA A 302 -3.01 -26.61 4.11
CA ALA A 302 -2.12 -27.61 3.56
C ALA A 302 -2.70 -28.31 2.32
N ASP A 303 -4.00 -28.63 2.34
CA ASP A 303 -4.71 -29.20 1.19
C ASP A 303 -4.83 -28.19 0.03
N GLN A 304 -5.08 -26.90 0.36
CA GLN A 304 -5.07 -25.81 -0.61
C GLN A 304 -3.72 -25.68 -1.30
N LEU A 305 -2.62 -25.59 -0.53
CA LEU A 305 -1.27 -25.49 -1.07
C LEU A 305 -0.90 -26.68 -1.96
N ARG A 306 -1.31 -27.89 -1.57
CA ARG A 306 -1.10 -29.09 -2.38
C ARG A 306 -1.83 -29.01 -3.72
N ALA A 307 -3.12 -28.64 -3.69
CA ALA A 307 -3.92 -28.51 -4.91
C ALA A 307 -3.40 -27.38 -5.82
N TYR A 308 -2.97 -26.25 -5.23
CA TYR A 308 -2.38 -25.14 -5.96
C TYR A 308 -1.09 -25.55 -6.66
N LEU A 309 -0.18 -26.23 -5.95
CA LEU A 309 1.10 -26.70 -6.53
C LEU A 309 0.95 -27.78 -7.62
N ASP A 310 -0.21 -28.42 -7.74
CA ASP A 310 -0.54 -29.30 -8.87
C ASP A 310 -0.94 -28.51 -10.14
N VAL A 311 -1.21 -27.20 -10.04
CA VAL A 311 -1.47 -26.31 -11.18
C VAL A 311 -0.14 -25.77 -11.73
N PRO A 312 0.17 -25.95 -13.02
CA PRO A 312 1.38 -25.39 -13.62
C PRO A 312 1.40 -23.86 -13.53
N TYR A 313 2.56 -23.27 -13.27
CA TYR A 313 2.71 -21.81 -13.18
C TYR A 313 2.31 -21.10 -14.47
N GLU A 314 2.52 -21.72 -15.62
CA GLU A 314 2.18 -21.20 -16.95
C GLU A 314 0.67 -20.96 -17.12
N VAL A 315 -0.17 -21.65 -16.34
CA VAL A 315 -1.63 -21.42 -16.32
C VAL A 315 -1.97 -20.10 -15.62
N THR A 316 -1.23 -19.74 -14.57
CA THR A 316 -1.57 -18.59 -13.73
C THR A 316 -0.75 -17.34 -14.03
N GLU A 317 0.52 -17.48 -14.44
CA GLU A 317 1.47 -16.38 -14.64
C GLU A 317 0.96 -15.27 -15.56
N PRO A 318 0.29 -15.57 -16.70
CA PRO A 318 -0.26 -14.52 -17.58
C PRO A 318 -1.36 -13.67 -16.94
N HIS A 319 -1.96 -14.16 -15.84
CA HIS A 319 -3.12 -13.55 -15.19
C HIS A 319 -2.78 -12.95 -13.82
N TRP A 320 -1.53 -13.06 -13.37
CA TRP A 320 -1.15 -12.41 -12.11
C TRP A 320 -1.29 -10.90 -12.22
N PRO A 321 -1.77 -10.23 -11.16
CA PRO A 321 -1.68 -8.78 -11.08
C PRO A 321 -0.21 -8.36 -11.19
N ARG A 322 0.03 -7.17 -11.76
CA ARG A 322 1.37 -6.58 -11.74
C ARG A 322 1.77 -6.40 -10.28
N TRP A 323 2.86 -7.06 -9.88
CA TRP A 323 3.25 -7.06 -8.48
C TRP A 323 3.61 -5.65 -8.00
N LYS A 324 3.18 -5.29 -6.79
CA LYS A 324 3.41 -3.95 -6.25
C LYS A 324 4.90 -3.69 -6.08
N LEU A 325 5.58 -4.48 -5.23
CA LEU A 325 6.92 -4.16 -4.75
C LEU A 325 7.93 -5.28 -5.06
N THR A 326 9.10 -4.90 -5.58
CA THR A 326 10.33 -5.68 -5.48
C THR A 326 11.25 -5.02 -4.44
N ALA A 327 11.76 -5.80 -3.50
CA ALA A 327 12.69 -5.31 -2.47
C ALA A 327 14.02 -6.06 -2.56
N ASP A 328 15.08 -5.32 -2.86
CA ASP A 328 16.45 -5.83 -2.90
C ASP A 328 17.11 -5.60 -1.55
N PHE A 329 17.56 -6.69 -0.91
CA PHE A 329 18.20 -6.65 0.40
C PHE A 329 19.70 -6.94 0.31
N ALA A 330 20.50 -6.14 1.01
CA ALA A 330 21.81 -6.59 1.45
C ALA A 330 21.62 -7.66 2.57
N PRO A 331 22.29 -8.83 2.49
CA PRO A 331 22.04 -9.96 3.38
C PRO A 331 22.71 -9.81 4.76
N GLU A 332 22.43 -8.68 5.42
CA GLU A 332 23.04 -8.28 6.70
C GLU A 332 22.00 -8.33 7.83
N PRO A 333 22.39 -8.69 9.07
CA PRO A 333 21.46 -8.85 10.20
C PRO A 333 20.63 -7.61 10.54
N GLU A 334 21.15 -6.41 10.26
CA GLU A 334 20.48 -5.14 10.57
C GLU A 334 19.22 -4.89 9.75
N HIS A 335 19.14 -5.44 8.53
CA HIS A 335 17.97 -5.26 7.66
C HIS A 335 16.77 -6.11 8.09
N VAL A 336 16.89 -6.96 9.11
CA VAL A 336 15.75 -7.74 9.64
C VAL A 336 14.62 -6.84 10.13
N GLU A 337 14.93 -5.62 10.58
CA GLU A 337 13.96 -4.65 11.04
C GLU A 337 13.04 -4.15 9.91
N SER A 338 13.48 -4.21 8.65
CA SER A 338 12.70 -3.83 7.46
C SER A 338 11.75 -4.93 6.97
N VAL A 339 11.94 -6.18 7.42
CA VAL A 339 11.14 -7.33 6.96
C VAL A 339 9.63 -7.16 7.18
N PRO A 340 9.13 -6.68 8.33
CA PRO A 340 7.70 -6.48 8.56
C PRO A 340 7.04 -5.57 7.51
N PHE A 341 7.72 -4.51 7.09
CA PHE A 341 7.20 -3.54 6.12
C PHE A 341 7.14 -4.13 4.71
N VAL A 342 8.20 -4.85 4.30
CA VAL A 342 8.24 -5.53 3.00
C VAL A 342 7.23 -6.67 2.94
N ALA A 343 7.10 -7.44 4.02
CA ALA A 343 6.13 -8.53 4.11
C ALA A 343 4.68 -8.01 4.08
N ASN A 344 4.39 -6.88 4.74
CA ASN A 344 3.07 -6.23 4.69
C ASN A 344 2.61 -5.90 3.25
N GLU A 345 3.56 -5.51 2.40
CA GLU A 345 3.34 -5.21 0.98
C GLU A 345 3.43 -6.45 0.08
N LEU A 346 3.60 -7.64 0.68
CA LEU A 346 3.90 -8.90 0.00
C LEU A 346 5.08 -8.77 -0.98
N GLY A 347 6.09 -7.97 -0.63
CA GLY A 347 7.20 -7.64 -1.52
C GLY A 347 7.93 -8.87 -2.04
N ALA A 348 8.24 -8.88 -3.34
CA ALA A 348 9.09 -9.90 -3.94
C ALA A 348 10.55 -9.61 -3.55
N VAL A 349 11.13 -10.45 -2.69
CA VAL A 349 12.45 -10.20 -2.12
C VAL A 349 13.55 -10.80 -2.99
N ARG A 350 14.59 -10.01 -3.25
CA ARG A 350 15.81 -10.44 -3.95
C ARG A 350 17.03 -10.13 -3.11
N ILE A 351 18.07 -10.94 -3.26
CA ILE A 351 19.39 -10.64 -2.70
C ILE A 351 20.34 -10.45 -3.89
N PRO A 352 20.68 -9.19 -4.23
CA PRO A 352 21.63 -8.89 -5.28
C PRO A 352 22.97 -9.60 -5.02
N SER A 353 23.52 -10.24 -6.05
CA SER A 353 24.85 -10.81 -5.95
C SER A 353 25.90 -9.74 -6.27
N PRO A 354 27.02 -9.66 -5.53
CA PRO A 354 28.07 -8.69 -5.79
C PRO A 354 28.77 -8.88 -7.16
N ASP A 355 28.61 -10.04 -7.78
CA ASP A 355 29.25 -10.43 -9.05
C ASP A 355 28.36 -10.24 -10.30
N GLU A 356 27.13 -9.71 -10.17
CA GLU A 356 26.28 -9.43 -11.34
C GLU A 356 26.76 -8.17 -12.07
N GLU A 357 27.39 -8.35 -13.23
CA GLU A 357 27.79 -7.23 -14.09
C GLU A 357 26.57 -6.43 -14.55
N PRO A 358 26.59 -5.08 -14.44
CA PRO A 358 25.46 -4.27 -14.85
C PRO A 358 25.23 -4.35 -16.37
N THR A 359 24.01 -4.66 -16.78
CA THR A 359 23.57 -4.43 -18.16
C THR A 359 23.44 -2.92 -18.40
N VAL A 360 24.30 -2.36 -19.25
CA VAL A 360 24.24 -0.97 -19.69
C VAL A 360 23.61 -0.92 -21.08
N HIS A 361 22.36 -0.47 -21.18
CA HIS A 361 21.77 -0.06 -22.46
C HIS A 361 22.35 1.30 -22.88
N ALA A 362 22.28 1.62 -24.18
CA ALA A 362 22.82 2.86 -24.73
C ALA A 362 22.05 4.08 -24.21
N GLU A 363 22.48 4.62 -23.07
CA GLU A 363 21.91 5.79 -22.41
C GLU A 363 22.56 7.10 -22.91
N PRO A 364 21.91 8.27 -22.71
CA PRO A 364 22.43 9.57 -23.13
C PRO A 364 23.85 9.87 -22.60
N ASP A 365 24.63 10.66 -23.34
CA ASP A 365 26.04 10.97 -23.03
C ASP A 365 26.27 11.55 -21.62
N GLU A 366 25.25 12.18 -21.03
CA GLU A 366 25.23 12.76 -19.67
C GLU A 366 25.13 11.67 -18.59
N LEU A 367 24.34 10.62 -18.80
CA LEU A 367 24.28 9.46 -17.91
C LEU A 367 25.56 8.63 -18.04
N ALA A 368 26.08 8.48 -19.26
CA ALA A 368 27.42 7.91 -19.51
C ALA A 368 28.53 8.73 -18.83
N ALA A 369 28.42 10.05 -18.74
CA ALA A 369 29.34 10.89 -17.98
C ALA A 369 29.22 10.65 -16.47
N PHE A 370 27.99 10.49 -15.94
CA PHE A 370 27.76 10.07 -14.56
C PHE A 370 28.38 8.70 -14.28
N TYR A 371 28.10 7.67 -15.09
CA TYR A 371 28.71 6.33 -14.97
C TYR A 371 30.25 6.39 -15.02
N ARG A 372 30.83 7.17 -15.95
CA ARG A 372 32.29 7.36 -16.04
C ARG A 372 32.86 8.11 -14.85
N SER A 373 32.12 9.05 -14.27
CA SER A 373 32.54 9.81 -13.08
C SER A 373 32.50 8.93 -11.82
N ALA A 374 31.45 8.12 -11.65
CA ALA A 374 31.34 7.14 -10.57
C ALA A 374 32.46 6.07 -10.65
N GLU A 375 32.72 5.51 -11.84
CA GLU A 375 33.86 4.59 -12.05
C GLU A 375 35.24 5.25 -11.91
N SER A 376 35.34 6.57 -12.15
CA SER A 376 36.59 7.34 -12.00
C SER A 376 36.88 7.70 -10.54
N LEU A 377 35.83 7.92 -9.74
CA LEU A 377 35.90 8.10 -8.29
C LEU A 377 36.33 6.79 -7.61
N ALA A 378 35.76 5.66 -8.02
CA ALA A 378 36.14 4.32 -7.54
C ALA A 378 37.62 3.96 -7.82
N ARG A 379 38.20 4.47 -8.92
CA ARG A 379 39.61 4.19 -9.29
C ARG A 379 40.63 5.18 -8.72
N SER A 380 40.20 6.31 -8.17
CA SER A 380 41.09 7.37 -7.68
C SER A 380 41.25 7.39 -6.15
N ALA A 381 40.46 6.61 -5.40
CA ALA A 381 40.60 6.48 -3.96
C ALA A 381 41.76 5.53 -3.58
N THR A 382 42.98 6.08 -3.62
CA THR A 382 44.12 5.53 -2.87
C THR A 382 44.46 6.46 -1.71
N ASP A 383 43.51 6.64 -0.81
CA ASP A 383 43.79 7.07 0.57
C ASP A 383 42.65 6.58 1.46
N ALA A 384 43.01 6.02 2.61
CA ALA A 384 42.10 5.45 3.60
C ALA A 384 41.28 6.55 4.30
N ASP A 385 40.03 6.22 4.66
CA ASP A 385 39.05 6.99 5.45
C ASP A 385 37.89 7.73 4.71
N ALA A 386 37.45 7.27 3.55
CA ALA A 386 36.09 7.57 3.04
C ALA A 386 35.24 6.29 3.05
N VAL A 387 34.36 6.15 4.04
CA VAL A 387 33.38 5.06 4.11
C VAL A 387 32.15 5.48 3.31
N GLY A 388 31.84 4.73 2.26
CA GLY A 388 30.52 4.62 1.64
C GLY A 388 30.12 5.79 0.76
N ASP A 389 30.05 5.56 -0.56
CA ASP A 389 29.01 6.12 -1.44
C ASP A 389 29.29 5.63 -2.87
N GLU A 390 29.12 4.32 -3.04
CA GLU A 390 29.17 3.68 -4.34
C GLU A 390 27.76 3.65 -4.93
N VAL A 391 27.61 4.19 -6.14
CA VAL A 391 26.38 4.08 -6.91
C VAL A 391 26.18 2.62 -7.28
N VAL A 392 25.05 2.04 -6.87
CA VAL A 392 24.66 0.68 -7.22
C VAL A 392 23.59 0.70 -8.30
N LYS A 393 23.63 -0.28 -9.20
CA LYS A 393 22.59 -0.47 -10.23
C LYS A 393 21.83 -1.76 -9.96
N PRO A 394 20.71 -1.69 -9.24
CA PRO A 394 19.83 -2.83 -9.03
C PRO A 394 19.35 -3.46 -10.33
N ARG A 395 19.08 -4.76 -10.31
CA ARG A 395 18.49 -5.47 -11.44
C ARG A 395 17.07 -4.95 -11.70
N GLU A 396 16.78 -4.59 -12.94
CA GLU A 396 15.45 -4.11 -13.33
C GLU A 396 14.33 -5.06 -12.90
N THR A 397 13.15 -4.50 -12.66
CA THR A 397 11.97 -5.24 -12.24
C THR A 397 10.72 -4.80 -13.00
N ALA A 398 9.82 -5.75 -13.22
CA ALA A 398 8.49 -5.48 -13.78
C ALA A 398 7.47 -5.03 -12.70
N ALA A 399 7.86 -5.01 -11.43
CA ALA A 399 7.00 -4.48 -10.36
C ALA A 399 6.70 -2.98 -10.58
N ILE A 400 5.69 -2.46 -9.90
CA ILE A 400 5.37 -1.02 -9.94
C ILE A 400 6.43 -0.24 -9.15
N GLU A 401 6.81 -0.78 -8.00
CA GLU A 401 7.71 -0.20 -7.02
C GLU A 401 8.97 -1.08 -6.87
N HIS A 402 10.11 -0.42 -6.65
CA HIS A 402 11.40 -1.07 -6.44
C HIS A 402 12.11 -0.37 -5.28
N ALA A 403 12.38 -1.12 -4.22
CA ALA A 403 13.11 -0.65 -3.05
C ALA A 403 14.49 -1.30 -2.96
N TRP A 404 15.48 -0.51 -2.54
CA TRP A 404 16.82 -0.95 -2.20
C TRP A 404 17.06 -0.74 -0.70
N ILE A 405 17.32 -1.83 0.00
CA ILE A 405 17.55 -1.88 1.45
C ILE A 405 18.98 -2.38 1.66
N GLY A 406 19.91 -1.44 1.76
CA GLY A 406 21.33 -1.70 1.92
C GLY A 406 22.16 -0.44 1.69
N ALA A 407 23.48 -0.59 1.79
CA ALA A 407 24.43 0.49 1.51
C ALA A 407 24.43 0.91 0.03
N GLY A 408 24.97 2.10 -0.26
CA GLY A 408 25.08 2.64 -1.61
C GLY A 408 23.78 3.25 -2.17
N PHE A 409 23.90 3.83 -3.36
CA PHE A 409 22.82 4.61 -3.99
C PHE A 409 22.22 3.91 -5.20
N PRO A 410 20.93 3.52 -5.14
CA PRO A 410 20.31 2.78 -6.23
C PRO A 410 19.97 3.68 -7.42
N LEU A 411 20.47 3.32 -8.60
CA LEU A 411 19.95 3.85 -9.86
C LEU A 411 18.68 3.11 -10.27
N GLY A 412 17.58 3.83 -10.44
CA GLY A 412 16.32 3.29 -10.94
C GLY A 412 15.42 2.64 -9.87
N ALA A 413 15.95 2.38 -8.67
CA ALA A 413 15.18 1.95 -7.49
C ALA A 413 15.17 3.04 -6.41
N SER A 414 14.31 2.87 -5.41
CA SER A 414 14.15 3.81 -4.31
C SER A 414 15.07 3.44 -3.16
N LYS A 415 15.77 4.42 -2.58
CA LYS A 415 16.56 4.22 -1.37
C LYS A 415 15.61 4.25 -0.18
N THR A 416 15.46 3.13 0.50
CA THR A 416 14.55 3.03 1.64
C THR A 416 15.35 2.79 2.90
N ASP A 417 14.99 3.50 3.96
CA ASP A 417 15.54 3.30 5.29
C ASP A 417 14.44 2.90 6.30
N ILE A 418 14.84 2.22 7.37
CA ILE A 418 13.94 1.71 8.39
C ILE A 418 13.29 2.82 9.23
N GLU A 419 14.03 3.90 9.46
CA GLU A 419 13.58 5.00 10.31
C GLU A 419 12.42 5.75 9.66
N SER A 420 12.42 5.91 8.34
CA SER A 420 11.32 6.46 7.55
C SER A 420 10.03 5.68 7.73
N TYR A 421 10.11 4.35 7.69
CA TYR A 421 8.96 3.49 7.95
C TYR A 421 8.46 3.58 9.40
N ARG A 422 9.37 3.66 10.39
CA ARG A 422 9.01 3.86 11.80
C ARG A 422 8.33 5.19 12.04
N ARG A 423 8.91 6.29 11.51
CA ARG A 423 8.35 7.64 11.62
C ARG A 423 6.93 7.72 11.08
N ARG A 424 6.62 7.01 9.99
CA ARG A 424 5.25 6.96 9.46
C ARG A 424 4.25 6.39 10.48
N LEU A 425 4.63 5.36 11.21
CA LEU A 425 3.78 4.74 12.23
C LEU A 425 3.60 5.65 13.45
N ASP A 426 4.64 6.39 13.83
CA ASP A 426 4.62 7.29 14.97
C ASP A 426 3.92 8.63 14.67
N ARG A 427 3.77 8.99 13.40
CA ARG A 427 3.15 10.25 12.98
C ARG A 427 1.64 10.15 13.23
N PRO A 428 1.07 10.95 14.15
CA PRO A 428 -0.36 10.90 14.43
C PRO A 428 -1.14 11.23 13.16
N THR A 429 -2.18 10.46 12.85
CA THR A 429 -3.13 10.80 11.79
C THR A 429 -3.69 12.18 12.12
N ARG A 430 -3.26 13.19 11.36
CA ARG A 430 -3.71 14.56 11.59
C ARG A 430 -5.18 14.60 11.22
N GLU A 431 -6.03 14.86 12.21
CA GLU A 431 -7.41 15.32 11.98
C GLU A 431 -7.37 16.74 11.41
N ARG A 432 -6.75 16.93 10.25
CA ARG A 432 -6.81 18.18 9.50
C ARG A 432 -7.84 17.99 8.40
N GLU A 433 -8.80 18.92 8.34
CA GLU A 433 -9.74 19.02 7.21
C GLU A 433 -9.02 19.47 5.92
N HIS A 434 -7.73 19.85 6.03
CA HIS A 434 -6.93 20.46 4.97
C HIS A 434 -5.55 19.79 4.83
N ILE A 435 -5.06 19.71 3.59
CA ILE A 435 -3.70 19.26 3.24
C ILE A 435 -2.86 20.51 2.99
N GLY A 436 -1.82 20.72 3.80
CA GLY A 436 -0.90 21.85 3.70
C GLY A 436 0.23 21.59 2.72
N ILE A 437 0.40 22.48 1.74
CA ILE A 437 1.40 22.37 0.68
C ILE A 437 2.18 23.68 0.54
N ASP A 438 3.49 23.60 0.71
CA ASP A 438 4.40 24.72 0.45
C ASP A 438 5.08 24.53 -0.92
N VAL A 439 4.96 25.51 -1.81
CA VAL A 439 5.69 25.57 -3.09
C VAL A 439 6.76 26.64 -2.98
N VAL A 440 8.03 26.26 -3.03
CA VAL A 440 9.17 27.19 -2.93
C VAL A 440 9.83 27.33 -4.28
N CYS A 441 9.83 28.54 -4.84
CA CYS A 441 10.49 28.86 -6.10
C CYS A 441 11.69 29.78 -5.85
N ASN A 442 12.88 29.18 -5.82
CA ASN A 442 14.16 29.89 -5.65
C ASN A 442 14.96 30.04 -6.96
N GLU A 443 14.39 29.61 -8.09
CA GLU A 443 14.96 29.81 -9.42
C GLU A 443 13.97 30.54 -10.34
N PRO A 444 14.16 31.86 -10.58
CA PRO A 444 13.29 32.65 -11.44
C PRO A 444 13.14 32.12 -12.87
N GLU A 445 14.15 31.43 -13.42
CA GLU A 445 14.04 30.84 -14.77
C GLU A 445 13.07 29.65 -14.84
N MET A 446 12.77 29.03 -13.69
CA MET A 446 11.79 27.94 -13.55
C MET A 446 10.43 28.43 -13.05
N SER A 447 10.20 29.75 -12.99
CA SER A 447 8.97 30.31 -12.44
C SER A 447 7.70 29.80 -13.13
N GLN A 448 7.77 29.33 -14.39
CA GLN A 448 6.62 28.73 -15.10
C GLN A 448 6.06 27.47 -14.42
N GLU A 449 6.82 26.87 -13.51
CA GLU A 449 6.34 25.75 -12.70
C GLU A 449 5.42 26.20 -11.57
N ASP A 450 5.30 27.50 -11.27
CA ASP A 450 4.35 28.03 -10.27
C ASP A 450 2.89 27.58 -10.51
N ILE A 451 2.51 27.30 -11.75
CA ILE A 451 1.22 26.70 -12.12
C ILE A 451 0.93 25.37 -11.39
N VAL A 452 1.94 24.69 -10.83
CA VAL A 452 1.72 23.47 -10.02
C VAL A 452 0.84 23.74 -8.80
N ALA A 453 0.84 24.96 -8.27
CA ALA A 453 -0.09 25.38 -7.23
C ALA A 453 -1.56 25.25 -7.69
N GLU A 454 -1.85 25.52 -8.97
CA GLU A 454 -3.19 25.33 -9.53
C GLU A 454 -3.58 23.85 -9.59
N PHE A 455 -2.62 22.95 -9.80
CA PHE A 455 -2.89 21.51 -9.87
C PHE A 455 -3.22 20.89 -8.53
N TYR A 456 -2.62 21.34 -7.43
CA TYR A 456 -2.94 20.84 -6.10
C TYR A 456 -4.34 21.28 -5.63
N GLY A 457 -4.85 22.45 -6.06
CA GLY A 457 -6.12 23.02 -5.59
C GLY A 457 -7.40 22.57 -6.33
N THR A 458 -7.34 21.56 -7.20
CA THR A 458 -8.41 21.25 -8.19
C THR A 458 -9.54 20.32 -7.70
N ARG A 459 -9.64 20.04 -6.39
CA ARG A 459 -10.65 19.09 -5.86
C ARG A 459 -11.78 19.77 -5.08
N ASP A 460 -13.01 19.30 -5.31
CA ASP A 460 -14.23 19.76 -4.63
C ASP A 460 -14.40 19.20 -3.19
N LEU A 461 -13.60 18.20 -2.78
CA LEU A 461 -13.82 17.40 -1.57
C LEU A 461 -12.87 17.70 -0.39
N PHE A 462 -11.73 18.36 -0.63
CA PHE A 462 -10.76 18.75 0.40
C PHE A 462 -10.32 20.20 0.13
N GLU A 463 -10.23 21.03 1.17
CA GLU A 463 -9.61 22.36 1.00
C GLU A 463 -8.09 22.18 1.15
N PHE A 464 -7.33 22.57 0.14
CA PHE A 464 -5.86 22.57 0.19
C PHE A 464 -5.40 23.95 0.65
N ASP A 465 -4.52 23.98 1.64
CA ASP A 465 -3.82 25.19 2.06
C ASP A 465 -2.49 25.24 1.30
N ILE A 466 -2.47 26.00 0.20
CA ILE A 466 -1.31 26.10 -0.68
C ILE A 466 -0.65 27.46 -0.49
N ASP A 467 0.57 27.46 0.03
CA ASP A 467 1.41 28.65 0.17
C ASP A 467 2.54 28.62 -0.87
N VAL A 468 2.69 29.73 -1.61
CA VAL A 468 3.73 29.86 -2.64
C VAL A 468 4.74 30.91 -2.21
N HIS A 469 5.99 30.50 -2.10
CA HIS A 469 7.12 31.30 -1.65
C HIS A 469 8.10 31.54 -2.80
N TYR A 470 8.69 32.74 -2.83
CA TYR A 470 9.61 33.14 -3.89
C TYR A 470 10.91 33.71 -3.30
N GLU A 471 12.03 33.30 -3.89
CA GLU A 471 13.37 33.85 -3.60
C GLU A 471 13.71 33.88 -2.09
N LEU A 472 13.38 32.79 -1.37
CA LEU A 472 13.62 32.68 0.06
C LEU A 472 15.11 32.76 0.40
N SER A 473 15.42 33.47 1.50
CA SER A 473 16.72 33.38 2.18
C SER A 473 16.89 32.04 2.88
N GLY A 474 18.12 31.71 3.31
CA GLY A 474 18.38 30.48 4.05
C GLY A 474 17.62 30.39 5.38
N GLU A 475 17.41 31.52 6.05
CA GLU A 475 16.61 31.59 7.30
C GLU A 475 15.14 31.32 7.02
N GLU A 476 14.56 31.92 5.97
CA GLU A 476 13.16 31.70 5.60
C GLU A 476 12.92 30.26 5.10
N LEU A 477 13.85 29.68 4.33
CA LEU A 477 13.74 28.28 3.90
C LEU A 477 13.83 27.32 5.10
N ALA A 478 14.68 27.62 6.09
CA ALA A 478 14.74 26.86 7.34
C ALA A 478 13.40 26.91 8.10
N GLU A 479 12.75 28.08 8.16
CA GLU A 479 11.44 28.23 8.79
C GLU A 479 10.36 27.37 8.10
N VAL A 480 10.35 27.32 6.76
CA VAL A 480 9.43 26.46 5.99
C VAL A 480 9.73 24.96 6.22
N LEU A 481 10.99 24.56 6.25
CA LEU A 481 11.34 23.15 6.51
C LEU A 481 11.00 22.71 7.95
N GLN A 482 10.92 23.67 8.87
CA GLN A 482 10.53 23.46 10.26
C GLN A 482 9.04 23.69 10.51
N SER A 483 8.28 24.17 9.52
CA SER A 483 6.84 24.31 9.63
C SER A 483 6.12 22.97 9.47
N ASP A 484 4.93 22.89 10.07
CA ASP A 484 4.16 21.67 10.11
C ASP A 484 3.32 21.48 8.83
N THR A 485 4.00 21.11 7.74
CA THR A 485 3.47 21.01 6.37
C THR A 485 3.43 19.55 5.90
N ASP A 486 2.40 19.19 5.14
CA ASP A 486 2.21 17.82 4.64
C ASP A 486 3.04 17.55 3.37
N PHE A 487 3.27 18.57 2.53
CA PHE A 487 4.13 18.45 1.36
C PHE A 487 4.90 19.72 1.00
N LEU A 488 6.19 19.58 0.65
CA LEU A 488 7.02 20.65 0.09
C LEU A 488 7.37 20.36 -1.38
N HIS A 489 7.05 21.28 -2.28
CA HIS A 489 7.57 21.28 -3.64
C HIS A 489 8.64 22.37 -3.78
N TYR A 490 9.92 21.97 -3.78
CA TYR A 490 11.03 22.89 -4.01
C TYR A 490 11.44 22.92 -5.48
N ILE A 491 11.47 24.12 -6.05
CA ILE A 491 11.86 24.40 -7.44
C ILE A 491 13.09 25.31 -7.41
N GLY A 492 14.23 24.77 -7.80
CA GLY A 492 15.45 25.57 -7.89
C GLY A 492 16.73 24.76 -8.03
N HIS A 493 17.82 25.31 -7.50
CA HIS A 493 19.13 24.66 -7.52
C HIS A 493 19.49 24.12 -6.14
N VAL A 494 20.05 22.90 -6.16
CA VAL A 494 20.59 22.19 -5.00
C VAL A 494 21.92 21.58 -5.44
N ASP A 495 22.88 21.52 -4.53
CA ASP A 495 24.10 20.73 -4.69
C ASP A 495 24.58 20.22 -3.31
N ASP A 496 25.77 19.63 -3.30
CA ASP A 496 26.42 19.05 -2.11
C ASP A 496 26.61 20.11 -0.98
N ASP A 497 26.69 21.41 -1.32
CA ASP A 497 26.84 22.52 -0.38
C ASP A 497 25.49 23.07 0.15
N GLY A 498 24.36 22.73 -0.49
CA GLY A 498 23.02 23.07 0.01
C GLY A 498 21.98 23.47 -1.04
N PHE A 499 20.89 24.04 -0.56
CA PHE A 499 19.86 24.74 -1.34
C PHE A 499 20.34 26.14 -1.72
N GLN A 500 20.15 26.54 -2.97
CA GLN A 500 20.41 27.90 -3.41
C GLN A 500 19.30 28.84 -2.91
N CYS A 501 19.67 29.78 -2.04
CA CYS A 501 18.81 30.82 -1.48
C CYS A 501 19.21 32.22 -1.99
N SER A 502 18.37 33.22 -1.74
CA SER A 502 18.63 34.60 -2.17
C SER A 502 19.86 35.24 -1.52
N ASP A 503 20.32 34.71 -0.38
CA ASP A 503 21.46 35.20 0.40
C ASP A 503 22.67 34.24 0.42
N GLY A 504 22.61 33.10 -0.27
CA GLY A 504 23.70 32.13 -0.36
C GLY A 504 23.22 30.68 -0.41
N MET A 505 24.10 29.75 -0.01
CA MET A 505 23.76 28.34 0.09
C MET A 505 23.26 28.02 1.51
N PHE A 506 22.18 27.26 1.60
CA PHE A 506 21.61 26.77 2.85
C PHE A 506 21.75 25.25 2.93
N ASP A 507 22.53 24.75 3.88
CA ASP A 507 22.75 23.32 4.06
C ASP A 507 21.73 22.74 5.06
N ALA A 508 20.85 21.84 4.62
CA ALA A 508 19.85 21.19 5.47
C ALA A 508 20.47 20.32 6.56
N ARG A 509 21.75 19.93 6.43
CA ARG A 509 22.50 19.28 7.51
C ARG A 509 22.72 20.19 8.73
N THR A 510 22.42 21.47 8.63
CA THR A 510 22.49 22.41 9.76
C THR A 510 21.22 22.45 10.61
N LEU A 511 20.08 21.94 10.10
CA LEU A 511 18.81 21.90 10.84
C LEU A 511 18.88 20.90 11.98
N SER A 512 18.19 21.14 13.10
CA SER A 512 18.07 20.12 14.15
C SER A 512 16.94 19.12 13.88
N GLU A 513 15.89 19.57 13.20
CA GLU A 513 14.67 18.82 12.89
C GLU A 513 14.04 19.38 11.61
N VAL A 514 13.25 18.53 10.94
CA VAL A 514 12.43 18.86 9.77
C VAL A 514 11.02 18.36 10.03
N ASN A 515 10.02 19.23 9.84
CA ASN A 515 8.61 18.91 10.13
C ASN A 515 7.77 18.72 8.86
N VAL A 516 8.37 18.86 7.67
CA VAL A 516 7.75 18.50 6.39
C VAL A 516 7.60 16.98 6.29
N ASP A 517 6.37 16.51 6.03
CA ASP A 517 6.03 15.09 5.83
C ASP A 517 6.75 14.49 4.61
N ALA A 518 6.47 15.05 3.43
CA ALA A 518 7.13 14.65 2.20
C ALA A 518 7.51 15.82 1.32
N PHE A 519 8.41 15.56 0.37
CA PHE A 519 8.91 16.60 -0.51
C PHE A 519 9.19 16.11 -1.93
N LEU A 520 9.20 17.06 -2.86
CA LEU A 520 9.79 16.95 -4.18
C LEU A 520 10.86 18.03 -4.31
N LEU A 521 12.12 17.61 -4.40
CA LEU A 521 13.24 18.50 -4.73
C LEU A 521 13.45 18.48 -6.24
N ASN A 522 12.69 19.32 -6.95
CA ASN A 522 12.85 19.51 -8.39
C ASN A 522 14.07 20.40 -8.68
N ALA A 523 15.23 19.83 -8.36
CA ALA A 523 16.53 20.47 -8.40
C ALA A 523 17.59 19.44 -8.79
N CYS A 524 18.64 19.87 -9.50
CA CYS A 524 19.78 19.03 -9.84
C CYS A 524 20.45 18.46 -8.59
N ARG A 525 20.95 17.21 -8.65
CA ARG A 525 21.78 16.60 -7.59
C ARG A 525 21.24 16.78 -6.17
N SER A 526 19.94 16.71 -6.00
CA SER A 526 19.27 17.02 -4.73
C SER A 526 19.32 15.89 -3.69
N TYR A 527 19.98 14.78 -3.99
CA TYR A 527 20.03 13.59 -3.14
C TYR A 527 20.55 13.87 -1.72
N GLU A 528 21.77 14.39 -1.56
CA GLU A 528 22.41 14.52 -0.23
C GLU A 528 21.58 15.41 0.70
N GLN A 529 21.04 16.49 0.14
CA GLN A 529 20.18 17.41 0.88
C GLN A 529 18.83 16.78 1.20
N GLY A 530 18.25 16.01 0.29
CA GLY A 530 17.03 15.24 0.56
C GLY A 530 17.22 14.15 1.62
N GLU A 531 18.36 13.44 1.61
CA GLU A 531 18.71 12.46 2.63
C GLU A 531 18.80 13.14 4.00
N ALA A 532 19.43 14.32 4.07
CA ALA A 532 19.46 15.12 5.28
C ALA A 532 18.06 15.53 5.78
N LEU A 533 17.09 15.78 4.88
CA LEU A 533 15.69 16.03 5.28
C LEU A 533 15.05 14.78 5.90
N VAL A 534 15.25 13.61 5.30
CA VAL A 534 14.72 12.33 5.80
C VAL A 534 15.34 11.96 7.16
N GLU A 535 16.66 12.08 7.29
CA GLU A 535 17.36 11.83 8.56
C GLU A 535 16.85 12.71 9.70
N ARG A 536 16.41 13.94 9.38
CA ARG A 536 15.97 14.96 10.34
C ARG A 536 14.48 14.99 10.62
N GLY A 537 13.65 14.22 9.91
CA GLY A 537 12.24 14.04 10.29
C GLY A 537 11.25 13.83 9.15
N SER A 538 11.61 14.10 7.89
CA SER A 538 10.73 13.80 6.77
C SER A 538 10.52 12.29 6.60
N LEU A 539 9.33 11.91 6.14
CA LEU A 539 8.97 10.51 5.90
C LEU A 539 9.55 9.99 4.59
N GLY A 540 9.65 10.84 3.57
CA GLY A 540 10.21 10.47 2.28
C GLY A 540 10.08 11.59 1.26
N GLY A 541 10.74 11.44 0.12
CA GLY A 541 10.67 12.44 -0.93
C GLY A 541 11.29 12.00 -2.25
N ILE A 542 11.07 12.83 -3.27
CA ILE A 542 11.59 12.62 -4.62
C ILE A 542 12.77 13.57 -4.85
N VAL A 543 13.91 13.01 -5.26
CA VAL A 543 15.17 13.73 -5.49
C VAL A 543 15.79 13.33 -6.82
N THR A 544 16.82 14.07 -7.25
CA THR A 544 17.59 13.76 -8.45
C THR A 544 19.03 13.36 -8.12
N LEU A 545 19.57 12.39 -8.87
CA LEU A 545 20.97 11.93 -8.72
C LEU A 545 21.96 12.68 -9.62
N ALA A 546 21.45 13.36 -10.65
CA ALA A 546 22.25 14.02 -11.67
C ALA A 546 21.65 15.36 -12.06
N ASN A 547 22.38 16.11 -12.87
CA ASN A 547 21.86 17.36 -13.42
C ASN A 547 20.70 17.07 -14.37
N VAL A 548 19.60 17.80 -14.17
CA VAL A 548 18.43 17.81 -15.04
C VAL A 548 18.34 19.20 -15.66
N SER A 549 18.09 19.30 -16.96
CA SER A 549 17.81 20.61 -17.56
C SER A 549 16.43 21.12 -17.16
N ASN A 550 16.23 22.45 -17.16
CA ASN A 550 15.01 23.06 -16.64
C ASN A 550 13.73 22.57 -17.34
N ASP A 551 13.74 22.38 -18.67
CA ASP A 551 12.54 21.97 -19.41
C ASP A 551 12.03 20.55 -19.03
N PRO A 552 12.86 19.49 -19.03
CA PRO A 552 12.48 18.20 -18.46
C PRO A 552 12.06 18.25 -16.99
N ALA A 553 12.71 19.06 -16.17
CA ALA A 553 12.39 19.23 -14.75
C ALA A 553 10.97 19.79 -14.56
N VAL A 554 10.61 20.87 -15.27
CA VAL A 554 9.27 21.46 -15.21
C VAL A 554 8.20 20.46 -15.66
N ARG A 555 8.46 19.66 -16.71
CA ARG A 555 7.52 18.65 -17.20
C ARG A 555 7.29 17.53 -16.17
N ILE A 556 8.36 17.04 -15.55
CA ILE A 556 8.28 16.01 -14.50
C ILE A 556 7.58 16.55 -13.26
N GLY A 557 7.94 17.74 -12.78
CA GLY A 557 7.35 18.34 -11.58
C GLY A 557 5.84 18.58 -11.73
N ARG A 558 5.40 19.04 -12.91
CA ARG A 558 3.96 19.15 -13.24
C ARG A 558 3.26 17.79 -13.26
N ALA A 559 3.87 16.78 -13.88
CA ALA A 559 3.29 15.44 -13.94
C ALA A 559 3.16 14.81 -12.55
N LEU A 560 4.23 14.89 -11.74
CA LEU A 560 4.23 14.40 -10.36
C LEU A 560 3.18 15.12 -9.52
N SER A 561 3.08 16.45 -9.61
CA SER A 561 2.08 17.21 -8.85
C SER A 561 0.65 16.73 -9.12
N ARG A 562 0.31 16.50 -10.40
CA ARG A 562 -1.00 15.99 -10.78
C ARG A 562 -1.20 14.52 -10.38
N LEU A 563 -0.18 13.67 -10.49
CA LEU A 563 -0.25 12.26 -10.08
C LEU A 563 -0.45 12.11 -8.56
N LEU A 564 0.30 12.87 -7.77
CA LEU A 564 0.19 12.87 -6.31
C LEU A 564 -1.18 13.43 -5.87
N ASN A 565 -1.68 14.48 -6.55
CA ASN A 565 -3.04 14.98 -6.33
C ASN A 565 -4.13 13.96 -6.75
N SER A 566 -3.85 13.11 -7.73
CA SER A 566 -4.70 11.96 -8.09
C SER A 566 -4.60 10.78 -7.11
N GLY A 567 -3.76 10.90 -6.08
CA GLY A 567 -3.60 9.92 -5.02
C GLY A 567 -2.63 8.79 -5.32
N PHE A 568 -1.73 8.95 -6.30
CA PHE A 568 -0.62 8.02 -6.45
C PHE A 568 0.34 8.14 -5.25
N THR A 569 1.02 7.04 -4.90
CA THR A 569 2.16 7.10 -3.96
C THR A 569 3.33 7.84 -4.61
N LEU A 570 4.31 8.29 -3.81
CA LEU A 570 5.53 8.91 -4.35
C LEU A 570 6.19 8.02 -5.42
N GLN A 571 6.35 6.72 -5.14
CA GLN A 571 6.97 5.78 -6.08
C GLN A 571 6.08 5.45 -7.28
N ALA A 572 4.79 5.19 -7.09
CA ALA A 572 3.89 4.89 -8.21
C ALA A 572 3.76 6.11 -9.14
N GLY A 573 3.62 7.31 -8.57
CA GLY A 573 3.60 8.56 -9.31
C GLY A 573 4.90 8.76 -10.10
N LEU A 574 6.05 8.53 -9.47
CA LEU A 574 7.32 8.59 -10.17
C LEU A 574 7.45 7.53 -11.29
N SER A 575 6.98 6.30 -11.07
CA SER A 575 6.97 5.26 -12.09
C SER A 575 6.15 5.65 -13.32
N VAL A 576 5.05 6.39 -13.16
CA VAL A 576 4.25 6.89 -14.28
C VAL A 576 4.93 8.11 -14.92
N ALA A 577 5.41 9.05 -14.11
CA ALA A 577 6.07 10.27 -14.56
C ALA A 577 7.38 10.01 -15.33
N ARG A 578 8.04 8.86 -15.10
CA ARG A 578 9.24 8.45 -15.86
C ARG A 578 9.01 8.39 -17.37
N ASN A 579 7.77 8.17 -17.83
CA ASN A 579 7.44 8.15 -19.26
C ASN A 579 7.30 9.55 -19.87
N VAL A 580 7.35 10.62 -19.09
CA VAL A 580 7.23 12.01 -19.58
C VAL A 580 8.50 12.44 -20.32
N THR A 581 9.67 12.03 -19.86
CA THR A 581 10.96 12.43 -20.44
C THR A 581 11.99 11.30 -20.38
N LEU A 582 12.96 11.31 -21.30
CA LEU A 582 14.11 10.41 -21.27
C LEU A 582 14.99 10.55 -20.01
N PHE A 583 14.80 11.61 -19.22
CA PHE A 583 15.53 11.91 -18.00
C PHE A 583 14.81 11.45 -16.73
N GLY A 584 13.62 10.84 -16.84
CA GLY A 584 12.86 10.37 -15.68
C GLY A 584 13.61 9.39 -14.78
N ASN A 585 14.56 8.63 -15.33
CA ASN A 585 15.39 7.68 -14.58
C ASN A 585 16.42 8.35 -13.65
N GLN A 586 16.60 9.67 -13.76
CA GLN A 586 17.47 10.44 -12.85
C GLN A 586 16.78 10.78 -11.52
N TYR A 587 15.45 10.62 -11.46
CA TYR A 587 14.66 10.81 -10.27
C TYR A 587 14.54 9.47 -9.51
N ILE A 588 14.78 9.55 -8.20
CA ILE A 588 14.58 8.44 -7.28
C ILE A 588 13.74 8.91 -6.10
N THR A 589 13.11 7.94 -5.44
CA THR A 589 12.47 8.20 -4.14
C THR A 589 13.43 7.81 -3.03
N ILE A 590 13.47 8.61 -1.97
CA ILE A 590 14.22 8.35 -0.74
C ILE A 590 13.26 8.31 0.44
N GLY A 591 13.57 7.52 1.47
CA GLY A 591 12.68 7.27 2.61
C GLY A 591 11.50 6.35 2.27
N ASP A 592 10.33 6.60 2.85
CA ASP A 592 9.11 5.83 2.57
C ASP A 592 8.40 6.32 1.30
N GLY A 593 8.71 5.66 0.19
CA GLY A 593 8.10 5.96 -1.09
C GLY A 593 6.66 5.47 -1.28
N THR A 594 6.09 4.76 -0.30
CA THR A 594 4.68 4.34 -0.31
C THR A 594 3.74 5.43 0.22
N LEU A 595 4.28 6.58 0.65
CA LEU A 595 3.50 7.70 1.14
C LEU A 595 2.55 8.23 0.05
N GLN A 596 1.32 8.51 0.45
CA GLN A 596 0.26 9.08 -0.36
C GLN A 596 -0.17 10.41 0.27
N LEU A 597 -0.17 11.50 -0.52
CA LEU A 597 -0.60 12.82 -0.04
C LEU A 597 -2.12 12.92 0.05
N VAL A 598 -2.82 12.41 -0.97
CA VAL A 598 -4.26 12.54 -1.12
C VAL A 598 -4.89 11.18 -1.38
N GLN A 599 -6.05 10.91 -0.81
CA GLN A 599 -6.79 9.68 -1.11
C GLN A 599 -7.58 9.82 -2.41
N HIS A 600 -7.54 8.80 -3.27
CA HIS A 600 -8.39 8.75 -4.46
C HIS A 600 -9.85 8.53 -4.05
N ALA A 601 -10.80 9.23 -4.69
CA ALA A 601 -12.22 9.18 -4.30
C ALA A 601 -12.84 7.78 -4.40
N THR A 602 -12.32 6.92 -5.27
CA THR A 602 -12.75 5.51 -5.42
C THR A 602 -11.78 4.51 -4.75
N GLY A 603 -10.80 5.00 -3.98
CA GLY A 603 -9.81 4.19 -3.26
C GLY A 603 -8.58 3.77 -4.07
N THR A 604 -8.72 3.46 -5.36
CA THR A 604 -7.60 3.03 -6.22
C THR A 604 -7.32 4.08 -7.30
N PRO A 605 -6.13 4.72 -7.30
CA PRO A 605 -5.66 5.54 -8.41
C PRO A 605 -5.53 4.70 -9.69
N ILE A 606 -5.86 5.31 -10.83
CA ILE A 606 -5.78 4.67 -12.14
C ILE A 606 -4.97 5.49 -13.13
N SER A 607 -4.27 4.81 -14.04
CA SER A 607 -3.80 5.41 -15.29
C SER A 607 -4.43 4.68 -16.47
N THR A 608 -4.51 5.34 -17.61
CA THR A 608 -5.05 4.73 -18.83
C THR A 608 -4.06 4.79 -19.97
N GLU A 609 -4.13 3.83 -20.88
CA GLU A 609 -3.45 3.88 -22.17
C GLU A 609 -4.52 3.95 -23.26
N LEU A 610 -4.34 4.84 -24.24
CA LEU A 610 -5.33 5.14 -25.26
C LEU A 610 -4.73 4.97 -26.65
N GLU A 611 -5.28 4.04 -27.41
CA GLU A 611 -4.95 3.84 -28.83
C GLU A 611 -6.17 4.12 -29.71
N ARG A 612 -5.93 4.67 -30.92
CA ARG A 612 -7.00 4.93 -31.89
C ARG A 612 -7.08 3.78 -32.90
N VAL A 613 -8.23 3.10 -32.94
CA VAL A 613 -8.42 1.90 -33.77
C VAL A 613 -9.71 2.02 -34.59
N ASP A 614 -9.60 1.97 -35.93
CA ASP A 614 -10.73 1.95 -36.87
C ASP A 614 -11.81 3.04 -36.69
N GLY A 615 -11.44 4.20 -36.13
CA GLY A 615 -12.38 5.30 -35.85
C GLY A 615 -13.05 5.24 -34.47
N GLU A 616 -12.68 4.26 -33.66
CA GLU A 616 -12.97 4.12 -32.23
C GLU A 616 -11.66 4.24 -31.42
N TYR A 617 -11.75 3.99 -30.11
CA TYR A 617 -10.62 4.01 -29.20
C TYR A 617 -10.52 2.68 -28.44
N GLU A 618 -9.30 2.20 -28.24
CA GLU A 618 -9.00 1.14 -27.28
C GLU A 618 -8.41 1.80 -26.03
N LEU A 619 -9.10 1.66 -24.91
CA LEU A 619 -8.75 2.22 -23.61
C LEU A 619 -8.33 1.09 -22.67
N SER A 620 -7.04 0.98 -22.38
CA SER A 620 -6.53 0.09 -21.34
C SER A 620 -6.52 0.82 -20.00
N ILE A 621 -6.99 0.16 -18.94
CA ILE A 621 -7.09 0.77 -17.60
C ILE A 621 -6.16 0.03 -16.64
N HIS A 622 -5.28 0.78 -15.96
CA HIS A 622 -4.29 0.25 -15.03
C HIS A 622 -4.55 0.74 -13.60
N GLY A 623 -4.67 -0.17 -12.64
CA GLY A 623 -4.83 0.15 -11.22
C GLY A 623 -3.50 0.18 -10.47
N TYR A 624 -3.32 1.20 -9.63
CA TYR A 624 -2.13 1.38 -8.78
C TYR A 624 -2.49 1.16 -7.31
N PRO A 625 -1.88 0.18 -6.64
CA PRO A 625 -2.24 -0.19 -5.28
C PRO A 625 -1.71 0.83 -4.27
N THR A 626 -2.51 1.07 -3.24
CA THR A 626 -2.16 1.96 -2.12
C THR A 626 -2.18 1.16 -0.81
N SER A 627 -1.90 1.77 0.35
CA SER A 627 -2.06 1.10 1.64
C SER A 627 -3.51 0.64 1.88
N ARG A 628 -4.50 1.49 1.53
CA ARG A 628 -5.94 1.19 1.67
C ARG A 628 -6.50 0.30 0.57
N SER A 629 -5.87 0.31 -0.61
CA SER A 629 -6.26 -0.49 -1.78
C SER A 629 -5.10 -1.35 -2.28
N SER A 630 -4.50 -2.11 -1.37
CA SER A 630 -3.34 -2.97 -1.66
C SER A 630 -3.69 -4.13 -2.61
N ILE A 631 -2.68 -4.93 -2.98
CA ILE A 631 -2.84 -6.09 -3.85
C ILE A 631 -3.89 -7.06 -3.27
N GLY A 632 -4.82 -7.51 -4.12
CA GLY A 632 -5.94 -8.36 -3.72
C GLY A 632 -7.23 -7.61 -3.41
N SER A 633 -7.21 -6.28 -3.47
CA SER A 633 -8.44 -5.49 -3.62
C SER A 633 -9.11 -5.76 -4.97
N LEU A 634 -10.42 -5.51 -5.04
CA LEU A 634 -11.19 -5.60 -6.27
C LEU A 634 -11.28 -4.22 -6.92
N LEU A 635 -11.09 -4.17 -8.24
CA LEU A 635 -11.28 -2.98 -9.07
C LEU A 635 -12.45 -3.22 -10.02
N THR A 636 -13.33 -2.24 -10.14
CA THR A 636 -14.41 -2.24 -11.14
C THR A 636 -14.31 -0.95 -11.94
N PRO A 637 -13.69 -0.99 -13.14
CA PRO A 637 -13.65 0.18 -14.01
C PRO A 637 -15.07 0.60 -14.40
N ASN A 638 -15.43 1.84 -14.07
CA ASN A 638 -16.72 2.44 -14.39
C ASN A 638 -16.74 2.93 -15.85
N VAL A 639 -16.63 1.99 -16.78
CA VAL A 639 -16.58 2.24 -18.23
C VAL A 639 -17.74 1.52 -18.91
N ALA A 640 -18.49 2.26 -19.74
CA ALA A 640 -19.72 1.77 -20.37
C ALA A 640 -20.65 1.05 -19.37
N GLU A 641 -21.16 -0.14 -19.72
CA GLU A 641 -21.99 -0.99 -18.85
C GLU A 641 -21.20 -2.09 -18.13
N ASN A 642 -19.88 -1.93 -17.97
CA ASN A 642 -19.04 -2.94 -17.33
C ASN A 642 -19.45 -3.19 -15.87
N THR A 643 -19.64 -4.47 -15.53
CA THR A 643 -19.95 -4.93 -14.17
C THR A 643 -18.95 -5.99 -13.67
N VAL A 644 -17.94 -6.32 -14.50
CA VAL A 644 -16.89 -7.30 -14.17
C VAL A 644 -15.94 -6.71 -13.13
N ARG A 645 -15.54 -7.53 -12.16
CA ARG A 645 -14.50 -7.19 -11.19
C ARG A 645 -13.16 -7.76 -11.63
N TYR A 646 -12.11 -7.01 -11.34
CA TYR A 646 -10.71 -7.34 -11.65
C TYR A 646 -9.89 -7.29 -10.37
N LEU A 647 -8.77 -8.01 -10.33
CA LEU A 647 -7.81 -7.88 -9.25
C LEU A 647 -7.02 -6.59 -9.41
N ASN A 648 -6.94 -5.83 -8.32
CA ASN A 648 -5.97 -4.75 -8.27
C ASN A 648 -4.57 -5.36 -8.12
N SER A 649 -3.82 -5.36 -9.22
CA SER A 649 -2.91 -4.27 -9.58
C SER A 649 -2.42 -4.45 -11.02
N GLY A 650 -2.15 -3.35 -11.72
CA GLY A 650 -1.72 -3.38 -13.12
C GLY A 650 -2.90 -3.31 -14.08
N LEU A 651 -2.75 -3.89 -15.27
CA LEU A 651 -3.80 -3.89 -16.29
C LEU A 651 -5.03 -4.63 -15.78
N ALA A 652 -6.17 -3.93 -15.72
CA ALA A 652 -7.47 -4.53 -15.46
C ALA A 652 -8.02 -5.15 -16.74
N ASP A 653 -8.23 -4.31 -17.77
CA ASP A 653 -8.70 -4.74 -19.08
C ASP A 653 -8.50 -3.64 -20.14
N THR A 654 -8.76 -3.99 -21.39
CA THR A 654 -8.79 -3.09 -22.54
C THR A 654 -10.21 -3.00 -23.11
N PHE A 655 -10.77 -1.80 -23.13
CA PHE A 655 -12.14 -1.53 -23.57
C PHE A 655 -12.15 -0.81 -24.90
N ARG A 656 -12.96 -1.32 -25.85
CA ARG A 656 -13.19 -0.64 -27.12
C ARG A 656 -14.38 0.31 -27.00
N LEU A 657 -14.13 1.60 -27.19
CA LEU A 657 -15.06 2.68 -26.88
C LEU A 657 -15.30 3.59 -28.08
N SER A 658 -16.54 4.03 -28.23
CA SER A 658 -16.88 5.18 -29.06
C SER A 658 -16.36 6.48 -28.42
N THR A 659 -16.27 7.55 -29.20
CA THR A 659 -15.93 8.89 -28.68
C THR A 659 -16.86 9.32 -27.54
N THR A 660 -18.16 9.00 -27.62
CA THR A 660 -19.13 9.36 -26.58
C THR A 660 -18.85 8.66 -25.26
N GLU A 661 -18.59 7.34 -25.29
CA GLU A 661 -18.29 6.55 -24.09
C GLU A 661 -16.96 6.97 -23.46
N LEU A 662 -15.95 7.25 -24.29
CA LEU A 662 -14.67 7.76 -23.82
C LEU A 662 -14.83 9.13 -23.13
N ARG A 663 -15.62 10.04 -23.73
CA ARG A 663 -15.93 11.33 -23.10
C ARG A 663 -16.70 11.15 -21.79
N GLU A 664 -17.65 10.21 -21.72
CA GLU A 664 -18.37 9.93 -20.47
C GLU A 664 -17.40 9.46 -19.37
N PHE A 665 -16.47 8.56 -19.70
CA PHE A 665 -15.46 8.08 -18.77
C PHE A 665 -14.57 9.22 -18.25
N PHE A 666 -14.00 10.03 -19.15
CA PHE A 666 -13.13 11.15 -18.77
C PHE A 666 -13.83 12.30 -18.04
N ASN A 667 -15.14 12.47 -18.20
CA ASN A 667 -15.89 13.47 -17.42
C ASN A 667 -16.09 13.09 -15.95
N ARG A 668 -15.78 11.85 -15.53
CA ARG A 668 -15.91 11.41 -14.14
C ARG A 668 -14.74 11.86 -13.27
N GLY A 669 -13.61 12.26 -13.87
CA GLY A 669 -12.44 12.73 -13.16
C GLY A 669 -11.22 12.89 -14.07
N VAL A 670 -10.27 13.72 -13.64
CA VAL A 670 -9.00 13.90 -14.34
C VAL A 670 -8.12 12.67 -14.12
N VAL A 671 -7.71 12.02 -15.20
CA VAL A 671 -6.86 10.82 -15.16
C VAL A 671 -5.64 10.98 -16.09
N PRO A 672 -4.49 10.40 -15.71
CA PRO A 672 -3.32 10.35 -16.57
C PRO A 672 -3.57 9.38 -17.74
N VAL A 673 -3.27 9.83 -18.97
CA VAL A 673 -3.47 9.07 -20.21
C VAL A 673 -2.14 8.92 -20.94
N MET A 674 -1.68 7.69 -21.13
CA MET A 674 -0.59 7.37 -22.04
C MET A 674 -1.14 7.30 -23.46
N MET A 675 -0.63 8.14 -24.36
CA MET A 675 -1.02 8.18 -25.76
C MET A 675 0.23 8.41 -26.62
N ASP A 676 0.45 7.54 -27.62
CA ASP A 676 1.63 7.59 -28.51
C ASP A 676 2.99 7.65 -27.77
N GLY A 677 3.07 7.02 -26.58
CA GLY A 677 4.27 7.01 -25.74
C GLY A 677 4.50 8.27 -24.90
N GLU A 678 3.60 9.24 -24.96
CA GLU A 678 3.63 10.45 -24.12
C GLU A 678 2.53 10.44 -23.07
N LEU A 679 2.82 11.02 -21.90
CA LEU A 679 1.83 11.23 -20.84
C LEU A 679 1.07 12.54 -21.10
N VAL A 680 -0.23 12.44 -21.29
CA VAL A 680 -1.18 13.54 -21.40
C VAL A 680 -2.30 13.37 -20.36
N TRP A 681 -3.25 14.31 -20.30
CA TRP A 681 -4.31 14.31 -19.30
C TRP A 681 -5.71 14.35 -19.91
N SER A 682 -6.66 13.68 -19.26
CA SER A 682 -8.00 13.51 -19.81
C SER A 682 -8.77 14.82 -20.01
N ASP A 683 -8.58 15.81 -19.15
CA ASP A 683 -9.14 17.17 -19.29
C ASP A 683 -8.60 17.90 -20.53
N GLU A 684 -7.29 17.83 -20.77
CA GLU A 684 -6.66 18.39 -21.97
C GLU A 684 -7.18 17.70 -23.25
N LEU A 685 -7.36 16.38 -23.21
CA LEU A 685 -7.93 15.61 -24.33
C LEU A 685 -9.40 15.98 -24.60
N LEU A 686 -10.19 16.23 -23.55
CA LEU A 686 -11.59 16.63 -23.65
C LEU A 686 -11.75 18.02 -24.29
N GLU A 687 -10.80 18.92 -24.09
CA GLU A 687 -10.80 20.28 -24.64
C GLU A 687 -10.29 20.37 -26.08
N GLY A 688 -9.40 19.46 -26.52
CA GLY A 688 -8.66 19.63 -27.79
C GLY A 688 -8.75 18.50 -28.82
N LEU A 689 -8.90 17.23 -28.41
CA LEU A 689 -8.63 16.06 -29.28
C LEU A 689 -9.84 15.16 -29.56
N LEU A 690 -10.93 15.30 -28.79
CA LEU A 690 -12.15 14.48 -28.92
C LEU A 690 -13.32 15.22 -29.59
N ASP A 691 -13.03 16.25 -30.39
CA ASP A 691 -14.00 17.05 -31.17
C ASP A 691 -14.15 16.60 -32.64
#